data_AF-A0A813T066-F1
#
_entry.id   AF-A0A813T066-F1
#
_cell.length_a   1.000
_cell.length_b   1.000
_cell.length_c   1.000
_cell.angle_alpha   90.00
_cell.angle_beta   90.00
_cell.angle_gamma   90.00
#
_symmetry.space_group_name_H-M   'P 1'
#
loop_
_entity.id
_entity.type
_entity.pdbx_description
1 polymer ?
#
loop_
_entity_poly.entity_id
_entity_poly.type
_entity_poly.pdbx_seq_one_letter_code
_entity_poly.pdbx_strand_id
1 'polypeptide(L)'
;MASFDEYYSEPVPYSKKQQQSSPDVKFSLWHTFKRHIPYFILTIIFDLILPLVLYFTLYKKIGSVYALLVAGAPPLVMIVLKGCISRRFDILGFLILIAFVISAIVALATNNDTILLIEKSLVTGVVSIVCAITLFPCSCWPCGYLPFRCCPRRCVWRPIAYFFYKDLLPTKRKDVGLPDDIFDDRSKAMNGQYVDGISERRAERKAKRNAEKKEVKQVYDWIYTNCRSFRCSCYILTIIWSVGFMLEFLARLALILAHLTTKEIVIWSHVILGVVSQGIASPIQPYTSYKYSIELQNNVADLWWTVDETKQEITFELHIKTTGWIALGISPAGGMKGADIGLGWIDQSGQVHFQDRHAYNNSRPVVDTTTSDWFALQGREQNGWTVIQFKRLLDTCDTMDVPIKSGTHILIFAYGLEDPDMSSPDGMIYYHDNRRGSRIIPLRSYGNPSPDEKFAGLDYFDFRLKDYILPSNDTTYHCKVYKIPASLKERRHAIAHKTIIDPANVDLVHHLLMFECNPTVVFDDNNLPDGECDDIYRQIQECAGNIATGWGVGGESIVEFPEIAGYPVGGDFEIKYYMVQMHYDNPKKMSNRRDSSGIRFYLGNELRQHDLGYLTLGTDSNAVGIAIPPGANRFILDSYCPASATNQFPKSGITVTTAFPHTHLQGTSVWTKIIRDKKAVDYLFNGESYDFNYQFENRLPKPVQLYPGDEFATRCIYNTMNKDEITLGGERTKDEMCLHMFTYYPRMNHFYGCMNTNSEKAWKQIMNVTDPLEDYMKFQQLLKDLKWTPESINKWQEFYDNAPRLLIGGRAGNYTLEELPKLPEYIDLKSEICKKVISSKGIHQTSFVSLTIILFLITLTKNFF
;
A
#
# COMPACT_ATOMS: atom_id res chain seq x y z
N MET A 1 61.70 -46.01 19.09
CA MET A 1 62.89 -46.00 18.22
C MET A 1 62.62 -44.94 17.17
N ALA A 2 63.08 -43.69 17.33
CA ALA A 2 64.46 -43.22 17.11
C ALA A 2 64.95 -43.63 15.71
N SER A 3 65.47 -42.79 14.82
CA SER A 3 65.95 -41.41 14.88
C SER A 3 66.11 -40.88 13.43
N PHE A 4 66.35 -39.57 13.34
CA PHE A 4 67.08 -38.79 12.32
C PHE A 4 67.84 -39.56 11.21
N ASP A 5 67.79 -39.03 9.97
CA ASP A 5 69.00 -38.48 9.33
C ASP A 5 68.71 -37.64 8.07
N GLU A 6 69.68 -36.76 7.80
CA GLU A 6 69.74 -35.58 6.95
C GLU A 6 70.22 -35.82 5.49
N TYR A 7 69.95 -34.81 4.65
CA TYR A 7 70.73 -34.32 3.48
C TYR A 7 70.81 -35.13 2.16
N TYR A 8 70.30 -34.54 1.06
CA TYR A 8 71.10 -33.88 0.00
C TYR A 8 70.19 -33.29 -1.11
N SER A 9 70.79 -32.44 -1.95
CA SER A 9 70.26 -31.25 -2.62
C SER A 9 69.95 -31.33 -4.13
N GLU A 10 68.97 -30.51 -4.58
CA GLU A 10 68.77 -29.81 -5.89
C GLU A 10 68.56 -30.58 -7.23
N PRO A 11 68.00 -29.98 -8.33
CA PRO A 11 67.10 -28.79 -8.48
C PRO A 11 65.93 -28.89 -9.56
N VAL A 12 65.09 -27.82 -9.64
CA VAL A 12 64.14 -27.36 -10.75
C VAL A 12 62.76 -28.08 -10.89
N PRO A 13 61.57 -27.47 -11.23
CA PRO A 13 61.22 -26.13 -11.78
C PRO A 13 60.16 -25.30 -11.01
N TYR A 14 59.96 -24.07 -11.51
CA TYR A 14 58.92 -23.06 -11.23
C TYR A 14 57.54 -23.63 -10.80
N SER A 15 57.09 -23.32 -9.57
CA SER A 15 55.69 -23.53 -9.15
C SER A 15 55.21 -22.44 -8.16
N LYS A 16 54.08 -21.83 -8.55
CA LYS A 16 53.10 -21.02 -7.79
C LYS A 16 53.54 -20.43 -6.44
N LYS A 17 53.73 -19.11 -6.41
CA LYS A 17 53.52 -18.29 -5.21
C LYS A 17 52.12 -18.60 -4.67
N GLN A 18 52.05 -19.28 -3.52
CA GLN A 18 50.86 -19.29 -2.67
C GLN A 18 50.62 -17.85 -2.22
N GLN A 19 49.63 -17.23 -2.86
CA GLN A 19 49.02 -15.99 -2.47
C GLN A 19 48.20 -16.30 -1.21
N GLN A 20 48.80 -16.08 -0.03
CA GLN A 20 48.11 -16.20 1.23
C GLN A 20 47.01 -15.13 1.26
N SER A 21 45.77 -15.59 1.14
CA SER A 21 44.54 -14.81 1.12
C SER A 21 44.47 -13.90 2.35
N SER A 22 44.24 -12.60 2.13
CA SER A 22 43.80 -11.69 3.18
C SER A 22 42.58 -12.28 3.90
N PRO A 23 42.56 -12.32 5.24
CA PRO A 23 41.40 -12.85 5.96
C PRO A 23 40.17 -12.00 5.63
N ASP A 24 39.08 -12.66 5.27
CA ASP A 24 37.80 -12.06 4.89
C ASP A 24 37.08 -11.54 6.15
N VAL A 25 37.47 -10.36 6.62
CA VAL A 25 36.91 -9.76 7.83
C VAL A 25 35.54 -9.17 7.52
N LYS A 26 34.48 -9.91 7.82
CA LYS A 26 33.08 -9.43 7.79
C LYS A 26 32.81 -8.46 8.95
N PHE A 27 33.29 -7.23 8.83
CA PHE A 27 32.92 -6.17 9.77
C PHE A 27 31.54 -5.60 9.42
N SER A 28 30.52 -5.95 10.20
CA SER A 28 29.19 -5.32 10.13
C SER A 28 29.00 -4.36 11.30
N LEU A 29 28.96 -3.05 10.99
CA LEU A 29 28.70 -1.98 11.95
C LEU A 29 27.40 -2.21 12.74
N TRP A 30 26.38 -2.76 12.07
CA TRP A 30 25.08 -3.08 12.65
C TRP A 30 25.15 -4.16 13.73
N HIS A 31 25.90 -5.24 13.49
CA HIS A 31 26.02 -6.34 14.46
C HIS A 31 26.73 -5.91 15.75
N THR A 32 27.75 -5.07 15.66
CA THR A 32 28.44 -4.50 16.82
C THR A 32 27.57 -3.46 17.53
N PHE A 33 26.83 -2.63 16.79
CA PHE A 33 25.94 -1.61 17.34
C PHE A 33 24.74 -2.20 18.11
N LYS A 34 24.13 -3.27 17.58
CA LYS A 34 22.93 -3.92 18.19
C LYS A 34 23.12 -4.31 19.65
N ARG A 35 24.34 -4.73 20.03
CA ARG A 35 24.67 -5.17 21.40
C ARG A 35 24.75 -4.02 22.41
N HIS A 36 24.89 -2.78 21.95
CA HIS A 36 25.00 -1.58 22.80
C HIS A 36 23.72 -0.72 22.81
N ILE A 37 22.67 -1.12 22.08
CA ILE A 37 21.36 -0.46 22.04
C ILE A 37 20.76 -0.15 23.43
N PRO A 38 20.81 -1.04 24.44
CA PRO A 38 20.22 -0.75 25.75
C PRO A 38 20.87 0.44 26.46
N TYR A 39 22.19 0.58 26.32
CA TYR A 39 22.94 1.72 26.88
C TYR A 39 22.63 3.02 26.11
N PHE A 40 22.48 2.94 24.79
CA PHE A 40 22.11 4.07 23.95
C PHE A 40 20.69 4.57 24.25
N ILE A 41 19.73 3.68 24.44
CA ILE A 41 18.36 4.02 24.84
C ILE A 41 18.35 4.68 26.22
N LEU A 42 19.11 4.16 27.19
CA LEU A 42 19.24 4.77 28.51
C LEU A 42 19.78 6.21 28.43
N THR A 43 20.77 6.45 27.57
CA THR A 43 21.31 7.79 27.31
C THR A 43 20.27 8.71 26.70
N ILE A 44 19.47 8.27 25.72
CA ILE A 44 18.38 9.08 25.14
C ILE A 44 17.32 9.44 26.19
N ILE A 45 16.94 8.49 27.05
CA ILE A 45 15.92 8.74 28.07
C ILE A 45 16.38 9.82 29.05
N PHE A 46 17.62 9.73 29.57
CA PHE A 46 18.11 10.66 30.58
C PHE A 46 18.66 11.97 30.02
N ASP A 47 19.23 11.97 28.81
CA ASP A 47 19.89 13.14 28.25
C ASP A 47 18.97 13.95 27.32
N LEU A 48 17.86 13.36 26.84
CA LEU A 48 16.93 14.02 25.92
C LEU A 48 15.49 14.07 26.45
N ILE A 49 14.89 12.92 26.80
CA ILE A 49 13.46 12.86 27.14
C ILE A 49 13.18 13.46 28.53
N LEU A 50 13.92 13.05 29.55
CA LEU A 50 13.70 13.46 30.93
C LEU A 50 13.91 14.98 31.15
N PRO A 51 14.93 15.64 30.59
CA PRO A 51 15.07 17.10 30.61
C PRO A 51 13.87 17.83 30.01
N LEU A 52 13.35 17.32 28.89
CA LEU A 52 12.25 17.93 28.17
C LEU A 52 10.94 17.85 28.97
N VAL A 53 10.66 16.69 29.56
CA VAL A 53 9.51 16.48 30.45
C VAL A 53 9.60 17.38 31.69
N LEU A 54 10.77 17.47 32.33
CA LEU A 54 10.97 18.35 33.49
C LEU A 54 10.78 19.82 33.14
N TYR A 55 11.29 20.27 32.00
CA TYR A 55 11.11 21.66 31.55
C TYR A 55 9.62 21.97 31.31
N PHE A 56 8.90 21.15 30.54
CA PHE A 56 7.50 21.41 30.20
C PHE A 56 6.53 21.28 31.38
N THR A 57 6.88 20.48 32.38
CA THR A 57 6.06 20.37 33.61
C THR A 57 6.32 21.52 34.59
N LEU A 58 7.55 22.04 34.64
CA LEU A 58 7.96 23.05 35.62
C LEU A 58 7.89 24.49 35.10
N TYR A 59 7.96 24.74 33.79
CA TYR A 59 8.05 26.12 33.25
C TYR A 59 6.86 27.00 33.64
N LYS A 60 5.64 26.44 33.77
CA LYS A 60 4.45 27.18 34.22
C LYS A 60 4.46 27.48 35.72
N LYS A 61 5.20 26.73 36.52
CA LYS A 61 5.16 26.79 37.99
C LYS A 61 6.26 27.64 38.60
N ILE A 62 7.48 27.58 38.05
CA ILE A 62 8.66 28.21 38.66
C ILE A 62 9.37 29.21 37.73
N GLY A 63 8.78 29.54 36.58
CA GLY A 63 9.37 30.42 35.57
C GLY A 63 10.39 29.71 34.67
N SER A 64 10.63 30.27 33.49
CA SER A 64 11.45 29.65 32.43
C SER A 64 12.90 29.41 32.85
N VAL A 65 13.49 30.35 33.59
CA VAL A 65 14.89 30.29 34.03
C VAL A 65 15.13 29.14 35.01
N TYR A 66 14.30 29.03 36.06
CA TYR A 66 14.45 27.98 37.07
C TYR A 66 14.03 26.60 36.55
N ALA A 67 13.01 26.53 35.69
CA ALA A 67 12.62 25.28 35.04
C ALA A 67 13.73 24.73 34.14
N LEU A 68 14.47 25.60 33.45
CA LEU A 68 15.60 25.17 32.63
C LEU A 68 16.79 24.68 33.46
N LEU A 69 17.07 25.33 34.60
CA LEU A 69 18.09 24.87 35.54
C LEU A 69 17.80 23.47 36.08
N VAL A 70 16.54 23.20 36.47
CA VAL A 70 16.13 21.88 36.96
C VAL A 70 16.18 20.82 35.85
N ALA A 71 15.79 21.17 34.62
CA ALA A 71 15.87 20.30 33.47
C ALA A 71 17.33 19.91 33.09
N GLY A 72 18.33 20.71 33.50
CA GLY A 72 19.75 20.41 33.29
C GLY A 72 20.37 19.43 34.30
N ALA A 73 19.67 19.09 35.38
CA ALA A 73 20.19 18.19 36.42
C ALA A 73 20.33 16.71 35.98
N PRO A 74 19.39 16.10 35.22
CA PRO A 74 19.51 14.70 34.81
C PRO A 74 20.74 14.38 33.94
N PRO A 75 21.07 15.17 32.89
CA PRO A 75 22.29 14.96 32.11
C PRO A 75 23.54 15.12 32.97
N LEU A 76 23.56 16.10 33.87
CA LEU A 76 24.68 16.36 34.79
C LEU A 76 24.91 15.18 35.75
N VAL A 77 23.85 14.62 36.32
CA VAL A 77 23.91 13.43 37.17
C VAL A 77 24.39 12.22 36.38
N MET A 78 23.94 12.04 35.13
CA MET A 78 24.40 10.95 34.27
C MET A 78 25.89 11.06 33.92
N ILE A 79 26.41 12.27 33.66
CA ILE A 79 27.83 12.50 33.40
C ILE A 79 28.67 12.13 34.63
N VAL A 80 28.24 12.56 35.82
CA VAL A 80 28.93 12.25 37.09
C VAL A 80 28.87 10.74 37.39
N LEU A 81 27.70 10.11 37.26
CA LEU A 81 27.54 8.67 37.47
C LEU A 81 28.37 7.86 36.46
N LYS A 82 28.34 8.23 35.18
CA LYS A 82 29.14 7.59 34.13
C LYS A 82 30.63 7.82 34.37
N GLY A 83 31.06 9.00 34.82
CA GLY A 83 32.44 9.28 35.22
C GLY A 83 32.91 8.42 36.40
N CYS A 84 32.07 8.29 37.44
CA CYS A 84 32.35 7.49 38.63
C CYS A 84 32.37 5.98 38.34
N ILE A 85 31.41 5.49 37.56
CA ILE A 85 31.23 4.06 37.25
C ILE A 85 32.23 3.60 36.18
N SER A 86 32.40 4.37 35.10
CA SER A 86 33.22 3.97 33.95
C SER A 86 34.69 4.41 34.04
N ARG A 87 35.02 5.43 34.87
CA ARG A 87 36.36 6.07 34.93
C ARG A 87 36.95 6.34 33.54
N ARG A 88 36.10 6.81 32.62
CA ARG A 88 36.45 7.32 31.29
C ARG A 88 36.15 8.82 31.29
N PHE A 89 36.98 9.59 30.59
CA PHE A 89 36.73 11.01 30.38
C PHE A 89 35.73 11.13 29.23
N ASP A 90 34.47 11.44 29.56
CA ASP A 90 33.43 11.68 28.56
C ASP A 90 33.57 13.11 28.05
N ILE A 91 34.27 13.26 26.92
CA ILE A 91 34.52 14.57 26.31
C ILE A 91 33.20 15.27 25.99
N LEU A 92 32.19 14.53 25.53
CA LEU A 92 30.86 15.06 25.23
C LEU A 92 30.16 15.52 26.51
N GLY A 93 30.17 14.67 27.55
CA GLY A 93 29.64 15.02 28.87
C GLY A 93 30.31 16.25 29.48
N PHE A 94 31.62 16.40 29.32
CA PHE A 94 32.38 17.54 29.83
C PHE A 94 32.05 18.84 29.08
N LEU A 95 31.91 18.79 27.75
CA LEU A 95 31.49 19.95 26.95
C LEU A 95 30.06 20.38 27.30
N ILE A 96 29.16 19.42 27.48
CA ILE A 96 27.77 19.65 27.92
C ILE A 96 27.75 20.23 29.35
N LEU A 97 28.59 19.74 30.25
CA LEU A 97 28.70 20.24 31.63
C LEU A 97 29.18 21.69 31.68
N ILE A 98 30.21 22.05 30.91
CA ILE A 98 30.70 23.43 30.81
C ILE A 98 29.59 24.34 30.27
N ALA A 99 28.89 23.90 29.23
CA ALA A 99 27.73 24.62 28.69
C ALA A 99 26.67 24.88 29.77
N PHE A 100 26.28 23.86 30.54
CA PHE A 100 25.29 24.02 31.62
C PHE A 100 25.74 24.93 32.76
N VAL A 101 27.04 24.91 33.11
CA VAL A 101 27.59 25.75 34.19
C VAL A 101 27.66 27.21 33.75
N ILE A 102 28.11 27.47 32.53
CA ILE A 102 28.07 28.83 31.95
C ILE A 102 26.60 29.30 31.89
N SER A 103 25.67 28.40 31.55
CA SER A 103 24.24 28.75 31.45
C SER A 103 23.64 29.14 32.77
N ALA A 104 23.98 28.39 33.82
CA ALA A 104 23.51 28.71 35.15
C ALA A 104 24.04 30.07 35.62
N ILE A 105 25.32 30.37 35.37
CA ILE A 105 25.96 31.62 35.81
C ILE A 105 25.38 32.83 35.06
N VAL A 106 25.23 32.74 33.74
CA VAL A 106 24.72 33.84 32.91
C VAL A 106 23.23 34.07 33.14
N ALA A 107 22.44 33.00 33.32
CA ALA A 107 21.01 33.10 33.62
C ALA A 107 20.74 33.80 34.96
N LEU A 108 21.53 33.47 35.98
CA LEU A 108 21.43 34.10 37.30
C LEU A 108 21.91 35.57 37.29
N ALA A 109 22.83 35.93 36.40
CA ALA A 109 23.36 37.29 36.31
C ALA A 109 22.49 38.25 35.49
N THR A 110 21.76 37.77 34.48
CA THR A 110 21.11 38.65 33.48
C THR A 110 19.58 38.63 33.51
N ASN A 111 18.95 37.61 34.11
CA ASN A 111 17.49 37.43 34.19
C ASN A 111 16.75 37.66 32.85
N ASN A 112 17.43 37.39 31.71
CA ASN A 112 16.92 37.61 30.35
C ASN A 112 16.98 36.30 29.57
N ASP A 113 15.83 35.86 29.06
CA ASP A 113 15.64 34.59 28.35
C ASP A 113 16.29 34.56 26.96
N THR A 114 16.49 35.72 26.35
CA THR A 114 17.13 35.86 25.03
C THR A 114 18.63 35.59 25.10
N ILE A 115 19.29 35.95 26.21
CA ILE A 115 20.73 35.67 26.43
C ILE A 115 20.98 34.16 26.60
N LEU A 116 20.03 33.45 27.20
CA LEU A 116 20.04 31.99 27.37
C LEU A 116 19.96 31.23 26.03
N LEU A 117 19.33 31.83 25.01
CA LEU A 117 19.20 31.28 23.66
C LEU A 117 20.44 31.51 22.80
N ILE A 118 21.09 32.67 22.95
CA ILE A 118 22.39 32.98 22.32
C ILE A 118 23.45 31.98 22.81
N GLU A 119 23.43 31.67 24.10
CA GLU A 119 24.37 30.75 24.72
C GLU A 119 24.25 29.31 24.20
N LYS A 120 23.04 28.74 24.11
CA LYS A 120 22.85 27.37 23.56
C LYS A 120 23.31 27.26 22.12
N SER A 121 23.23 28.36 21.37
CA SER A 121 23.72 28.46 19.99
C SER A 121 25.25 28.58 19.96
N LEU A 122 25.86 29.28 20.92
CA LEU A 122 27.32 29.35 21.06
C LEU A 122 27.95 27.96 21.25
N VAL A 123 27.29 27.09 22.02
CA VAL A 123 27.75 25.71 22.26
C VAL A 123 27.79 24.89 20.97
N THR A 124 26.75 24.96 20.12
CA THR A 124 26.72 24.25 18.83
C THR A 124 27.78 24.82 17.87
N GLY A 125 27.99 26.14 17.89
CA GLY A 125 29.08 26.80 17.15
C GLY A 125 30.48 26.33 17.59
N VAL A 126 30.74 26.24 18.90
CA VAL A 126 32.02 25.75 19.45
C VAL A 126 32.23 24.27 19.10
N VAL A 127 31.21 23.43 19.22
CA VAL A 127 31.30 22.01 18.85
C VAL A 127 31.59 21.84 17.35
N SER A 128 30.98 22.67 16.50
CA SER A 128 31.27 22.71 15.06
C SER A 128 32.75 23.03 14.78
N ILE A 129 33.30 24.05 15.45
CA ILE A 129 34.70 24.46 15.31
C ILE A 129 35.64 23.35 15.78
N VAL A 130 35.34 22.69 16.90
CA VAL A 130 36.12 21.54 17.38
C VAL A 130 36.09 20.40 16.35
N CYS A 131 34.93 20.09 15.77
CA CYS A 131 34.83 19.10 14.69
C CYS A 131 35.68 19.52 13.47
N ALA A 132 35.61 20.78 13.06
CA ALA A 132 36.39 21.32 11.94
C ALA A 132 37.90 21.23 12.17
N ILE A 133 38.39 21.57 13.37
CA ILE A 133 39.81 21.48 13.74
C ILE A 133 40.29 20.03 13.63
N THR A 134 39.48 19.04 14.04
CA THR A 134 39.84 17.62 13.95
C THR A 134 39.85 17.05 12.53
N LEU A 135 39.34 17.79 11.53
CA LEU A 135 39.43 17.43 10.12
C LEU A 135 40.79 17.78 9.51
N PHE A 136 41.54 18.73 10.08
CA PHE A 136 42.86 19.13 9.58
C PHE A 136 43.95 18.16 10.08
N PRO A 137 44.61 17.41 9.19
CA PRO A 137 45.74 16.58 9.58
C PRO A 137 46.98 17.47 9.76
N CYS A 138 47.23 17.99 10.96
CA CYS A 138 48.48 18.72 11.24
C CYS A 138 49.69 17.79 11.08
N SER A 139 50.34 17.87 9.91
CA SER A 139 51.73 17.47 9.72
C SER A 139 52.55 18.75 9.93
N CYS A 140 53.31 18.84 11.03
CA CYS A 140 54.01 20.06 11.41
C CYS A 140 54.96 20.56 10.30
N TRP A 141 54.90 21.88 10.04
CA TRP A 141 55.79 22.69 9.17
C TRP A 141 57.27 22.62 9.66
N PRO A 142 58.31 22.88 8.82
CA PRO A 142 59.69 22.46 9.08
C PRO A 142 60.37 23.33 10.15
N CYS A 143 60.88 22.71 11.21
CA CYS A 143 61.88 23.33 12.07
C CYS A 143 63.26 23.17 11.39
N GLY A 144 63.72 24.25 10.76
CA GLY A 144 65.11 24.38 10.32
C GLY A 144 66.06 24.64 11.50
N TYR A 145 67.29 24.17 11.33
CA TYR A 145 68.51 24.47 12.09
C TYR A 145 68.64 23.91 13.52
N LEU A 146 69.03 22.63 13.63
CA LEU A 146 70.17 22.14 14.45
C LEU A 146 70.29 20.61 14.30
N PRO A 147 71.51 20.04 14.14
CA PRO A 147 71.69 18.62 13.93
C PRO A 147 71.72 17.91 15.30
N PHE A 148 70.80 16.98 15.52
CA PHE A 148 70.96 15.68 16.20
C PHE A 148 69.61 15.19 16.77
N ARG A 149 69.26 13.96 16.40
CA ARG A 149 68.11 13.11 16.81
C ARG A 149 66.74 13.46 16.22
N CYS A 150 66.40 12.73 15.16
CA CYS A 150 65.02 12.49 14.71
C CYS A 150 64.13 12.10 15.89
N CYS A 151 63.02 12.80 16.07
CA CYS A 151 61.92 12.41 16.94
C CYS A 151 60.88 11.65 16.08
N PRO A 152 60.75 10.32 16.17
CA PRO A 152 59.74 9.59 15.41
C PRO A 152 58.48 9.44 16.26
N ARG A 153 57.73 10.52 16.45
CA ARG A 153 56.31 10.45 16.83
C ARG A 153 55.50 11.46 16.03
N ARG A 154 55.05 11.01 14.86
CA ARG A 154 54.00 11.64 14.05
C ARG A 154 52.75 11.84 14.92
N CYS A 155 52.52 13.05 15.43
CA CYS A 155 51.23 13.44 16.01
C CYS A 155 50.21 13.62 14.88
N VAL A 156 49.64 12.52 14.38
CA VAL A 156 48.53 12.58 13.42
C VAL A 156 47.22 12.70 14.21
N TRP A 157 46.61 13.89 14.19
CA TRP A 157 45.26 14.09 14.71
C TRP A 157 44.27 13.29 13.86
N ARG A 158 43.31 12.61 14.52
CA ARG A 158 42.25 11.83 13.87
C ARG A 158 40.92 12.58 13.97
N PRO A 159 39.97 12.37 13.02
CA PRO A 159 38.65 12.98 13.09
C PRO A 159 37.96 12.65 14.41
N ILE A 160 37.20 13.59 14.98
CA ILE A 160 36.57 13.39 16.30
C ILE A 160 35.70 12.13 16.34
N ALA A 161 35.03 11.78 15.23
CA ALA A 161 34.22 10.57 15.08
C ALA A 161 35.00 9.28 15.42
N TYR A 162 36.32 9.22 15.15
CA TYR A 162 37.16 8.08 15.54
C TYR A 162 37.19 7.88 17.06
N PHE A 163 37.32 8.98 17.82
CA PHE A 163 37.32 8.94 19.28
C PHE A 163 35.93 8.59 19.81
N PHE A 164 34.88 9.12 19.18
CA PHE A 164 33.49 8.76 19.47
C PHE A 164 33.24 7.26 19.34
N TYR A 165 33.61 6.64 18.20
CA TYR A 165 33.44 5.20 18.00
C TYR A 165 34.19 4.39 19.06
N LYS A 166 35.44 4.77 19.36
CA LYS A 166 36.27 4.08 20.35
C LYS A 166 35.70 4.18 21.78
N ASP A 167 35.12 5.32 22.14
CA ASP A 167 34.68 5.60 23.50
C ASP A 167 33.24 5.12 23.78
N LEU A 168 32.31 5.28 22.82
CA LEU A 168 30.92 4.80 22.93
C LEU A 168 30.78 3.29 22.69
N LEU A 169 31.57 2.71 21.80
CA LEU A 169 31.47 1.31 21.40
C LEU A 169 32.81 0.61 21.66
N PRO A 170 33.15 0.29 22.92
CA PRO A 170 34.42 -0.37 23.23
C PRO A 170 34.45 -1.81 22.70
N THR A 171 34.91 -1.95 21.45
CA THR A 171 34.91 -3.20 20.69
C THR A 171 36.22 -3.97 20.94
N LYS A 172 36.13 -5.27 21.27
CA LYS A 172 37.30 -6.14 21.46
C LYS A 172 37.55 -7.00 20.22
N ARG A 173 38.73 -7.63 20.14
CA ARG A 173 39.15 -8.49 19.01
C ARG A 173 38.12 -9.54 18.61
N LYS A 174 37.59 -10.26 19.60
CA LYS A 174 36.57 -11.30 19.42
C LYS A 174 35.26 -10.79 18.80
N ASP A 175 34.93 -9.52 19.01
CA ASP A 175 33.68 -8.94 18.53
C ASP A 175 33.76 -8.58 17.03
N VAL A 176 34.97 -8.55 16.47
CA VAL A 176 35.24 -8.23 15.05
C VAL A 176 35.91 -9.37 14.30
N GLY A 177 36.05 -10.55 14.93
CA GLY A 177 36.61 -11.75 14.31
C GLY A 177 38.11 -11.65 13.97
N LEU A 178 38.87 -10.83 14.70
CA LEU A 178 40.32 -10.73 14.50
C LEU A 178 41.05 -11.95 15.13
N PRO A 179 41.98 -12.60 14.41
CA PRO A 179 42.85 -13.65 14.94
C PRO A 179 43.56 -13.28 16.26
N ASP A 180 43.74 -14.27 17.14
CA ASP A 180 44.31 -14.08 18.48
C ASP A 180 45.79 -13.63 18.47
N ASP A 181 46.50 -13.86 17.37
CA ASP A 181 47.93 -13.61 17.15
C ASP A 181 48.26 -12.24 16.52
N ILE A 182 47.25 -11.45 16.11
CA ILE A 182 47.45 -10.17 15.40
C ILE A 182 48.17 -9.10 16.23
N PHE A 183 48.01 -9.12 17.56
CA PHE A 183 48.66 -8.18 18.47
C PHE A 183 49.57 -8.94 19.45
N ASP A 184 50.56 -9.65 18.93
CA ASP A 184 51.52 -10.41 19.75
C ASP A 184 52.38 -9.47 20.62
N ASP A 185 52.02 -9.33 21.90
CA ASP A 185 52.83 -8.65 22.91
C ASP A 185 53.82 -9.66 23.49
N ARG A 186 55.06 -9.71 22.97
CA ARG A 186 56.22 -10.33 23.63
C ARG A 186 56.46 -9.65 24.99
N SER A 187 55.76 -10.08 26.05
CA SER A 187 56.13 -9.82 27.45
C SER A 187 55.29 -10.67 28.41
N LYS A 188 55.51 -11.98 28.41
CA LYS A 188 55.18 -12.85 29.54
C LYS A 188 56.38 -13.71 29.92
N ALA A 189 57.25 -13.14 30.75
CA ALA A 189 58.27 -13.79 31.60
C ALA A 189 59.00 -12.60 32.29
N MET A 190 59.19 -12.49 33.61
CA MET A 190 59.25 -13.42 34.74
C MET A 190 58.79 -12.72 36.04
N ASN A 191 58.39 -13.55 37.00
CA ASN A 191 58.32 -13.42 38.47
C ASN A 191 59.19 -12.31 39.11
N GLY A 192 58.88 -11.71 40.25
CA GLY A 192 57.89 -11.99 41.30
C GLY A 192 58.47 -11.45 42.63
N GLN A 193 57.66 -10.76 43.45
CA GLN A 193 57.96 -10.57 44.89
C GLN A 193 56.71 -10.10 45.66
N TYR A 194 56.52 -10.75 46.80
CA TYR A 194 55.45 -10.68 47.82
C TYR A 194 55.05 -9.26 48.27
N VAL A 195 53.75 -8.88 48.25
CA VAL A 195 53.04 -8.06 49.28
C VAL A 195 51.49 -8.19 49.17
N ASP A 196 50.87 -8.67 50.25
CA ASP A 196 49.51 -8.48 50.79
C ASP A 196 48.22 -8.51 49.90
N GLY A 197 47.30 -9.44 50.24
CA GLY A 197 46.22 -9.98 49.41
C GLY A 197 44.97 -9.13 49.18
N ILE A 198 44.84 -7.95 49.80
CA ILE A 198 43.77 -6.99 49.48
C ILE A 198 44.23 -6.02 48.36
N SER A 199 45.54 -5.77 48.25
CA SER A 199 46.12 -4.92 47.21
C SER A 199 46.13 -5.64 45.84
N GLU A 200 46.28 -6.96 45.87
CA GLU A 200 46.40 -7.83 44.69
C GLU A 200 45.12 -7.85 43.85
N ARG A 201 43.95 -8.05 44.44
CA ARG A 201 42.67 -7.97 43.70
C ARG A 201 42.43 -6.59 43.08
N ARG A 202 42.91 -5.52 43.72
CA ARG A 202 42.75 -4.14 43.21
C ARG A 202 43.77 -3.86 42.10
N ALA A 203 45.00 -4.36 42.24
CA ALA A 203 46.06 -4.29 41.25
C ALA A 203 45.77 -5.15 40.02
N GLU A 204 45.29 -6.39 40.18
CA GLU A 204 44.83 -7.27 39.11
C GLU A 204 43.62 -6.69 38.38
N ARG A 205 42.62 -6.16 39.10
CA ARG A 205 41.48 -5.47 38.47
C ARG A 205 41.94 -4.24 37.68
N LYS A 206 42.95 -3.51 38.16
CA LYS A 206 43.53 -2.35 37.48
C LYS A 206 44.37 -2.78 36.26
N ALA A 207 45.15 -3.85 36.38
CA ALA A 207 45.96 -4.42 35.31
C ALA A 207 45.08 -5.02 34.20
N LYS A 208 44.06 -5.80 34.55
CA LYS A 208 43.06 -6.34 33.62
C LYS A 208 42.30 -5.23 32.90
N ARG A 209 41.87 -4.20 33.62
CA ARG A 209 41.20 -3.02 33.04
C ARG A 209 42.13 -2.21 32.11
N ASN A 210 43.41 -2.10 32.43
CA ASN A 210 44.40 -1.43 31.59
C ASN A 210 44.72 -2.27 30.33
N ALA A 211 44.76 -3.59 30.44
CA ALA A 211 44.90 -4.50 29.31
C ALA A 211 43.70 -4.41 28.37
N GLU A 212 42.47 -4.36 28.90
CA GLU A 212 41.25 -4.15 28.09
C GLU A 212 41.25 -2.80 27.38
N LYS A 213 41.69 -1.72 28.05
CA LYS A 213 41.83 -0.40 27.42
C LYS A 213 42.88 -0.40 26.30
N LYS A 214 44.00 -1.12 26.50
CA LYS A 214 45.06 -1.28 25.50
C LYS A 214 44.54 -2.06 24.29
N GLU A 215 43.78 -3.13 24.53
CA GLU A 215 43.16 -3.96 23.48
C GLU A 215 42.16 -3.17 22.62
N VAL A 216 41.21 -2.47 23.23
CA VAL A 216 40.22 -1.66 22.47
C VAL A 216 40.93 -0.61 21.60
N LYS A 217 41.98 0.03 22.12
CA LYS A 217 42.78 0.98 21.34
C LYS A 217 43.45 0.31 20.14
N GLN A 218 44.09 -0.85 20.34
CA GLN A 218 44.74 -1.62 19.27
C GLN A 218 43.76 -2.04 18.18
N VAL A 219 42.56 -2.48 18.55
CA VAL A 219 41.49 -2.86 17.61
C VAL A 219 41.06 -1.66 16.77
N TYR A 220 40.74 -0.52 17.39
CA TYR A 220 40.33 0.68 16.64
C TYR A 220 41.46 1.28 15.80
N ASP A 221 42.72 1.21 16.27
CA ASP A 221 43.89 1.59 15.48
C ASP A 221 44.05 0.69 14.24
N TRP A 222 43.87 -0.62 14.41
CA TRP A 222 43.92 -1.58 13.32
C TRP A 222 42.78 -1.36 12.31
N ILE A 223 41.53 -1.20 12.76
CA ILE A 223 40.36 -0.95 11.90
C ILE A 223 40.55 0.36 11.13
N TYR A 224 41.01 1.43 11.79
CA TYR A 224 41.23 2.71 11.13
C TYR A 224 42.33 2.67 10.05
N THR A 225 43.38 1.88 10.28
CA THR A 225 44.49 1.73 9.31
C THR A 225 44.13 0.80 8.15
N ASN A 226 43.41 -0.31 8.41
CA ASN A 226 43.18 -1.37 7.43
C ASN A 226 41.81 -1.29 6.71
N CYS A 227 40.82 -0.58 7.28
CA CYS A 227 39.49 -0.48 6.70
C CYS A 227 39.24 0.90 6.08
N ARG A 228 39.32 1.00 4.74
CA ARG A 228 39.06 2.25 4.00
C ARG A 228 37.65 2.80 4.25
N SER A 229 36.65 1.92 4.27
CA SER A 229 35.24 2.30 4.52
C SER A 229 35.08 2.98 5.89
N PHE A 230 35.57 2.35 6.97
CA PHE A 230 35.51 2.92 8.32
C PHE A 230 36.20 4.28 8.42
N ARG A 231 37.39 4.42 7.83
CA ARG A 231 38.10 5.71 7.77
C ARG A 231 37.30 6.77 7.03
N CYS A 232 36.74 6.45 5.87
CA CYS A 232 35.87 7.36 5.11
C CYS A 232 34.63 7.75 5.93
N SER A 233 33.98 6.81 6.62
CA SER A 233 32.85 7.09 7.48
C SER A 233 33.20 8.04 8.63
N CYS A 234 34.38 7.91 9.26
CA CYS A 234 34.83 8.85 10.29
C CYS A 234 34.99 10.28 9.76
N TYR A 235 35.54 10.45 8.56
CA TYR A 235 35.67 11.77 7.93
C TYR A 235 34.31 12.34 7.53
N ILE A 236 33.49 11.55 6.83
CA ILE A 236 32.14 11.95 6.40
C ILE A 236 31.30 12.38 7.60
N LEU A 237 31.28 11.58 8.66
CA LEU A 237 30.49 11.89 9.85
C LEU A 237 31.00 13.16 10.57
N THR A 238 32.32 13.34 10.65
CA THR A 238 32.90 14.55 11.26
C THR A 238 32.61 15.81 10.41
N ILE A 239 32.59 15.69 9.07
CA ILE A 239 32.17 16.76 8.14
C ILE A 239 30.69 17.08 8.35
N ILE A 240 29.82 16.07 8.37
CA ILE A 240 28.38 16.22 8.59
C ILE A 240 28.13 16.94 9.93
N TRP A 241 28.80 16.55 11.01
CA TRP A 241 28.67 17.21 12.30
C TRP A 241 29.21 18.64 12.27
N SER A 242 30.36 18.89 11.66
CA SER A 242 30.91 20.24 11.56
C SER A 242 29.97 21.18 10.78
N VAL A 243 29.51 20.77 9.60
CA VAL A 243 28.61 21.57 8.76
C VAL A 243 27.23 21.69 9.40
N GLY A 244 26.65 20.59 9.88
CA GLY A 244 25.32 20.57 10.48
C GLY A 244 25.20 21.46 11.72
N PHE A 245 26.15 21.36 12.65
CA PHE A 245 26.16 22.21 13.84
C PHE A 245 26.46 23.69 13.51
N MET A 246 27.22 23.97 12.46
CA MET A 246 27.45 25.36 12.01
C MET A 246 26.19 25.97 11.40
N LEU A 247 25.50 25.22 10.54
CA LEU A 247 24.24 25.66 9.93
C LEU A 247 23.17 25.88 11.01
N GLU A 248 23.09 25.04 12.02
CA GLU A 248 22.21 25.23 13.17
C GLU A 248 22.55 26.52 13.93
N PHE A 249 23.83 26.76 14.24
CA PHE A 249 24.28 27.99 14.89
C PHE A 249 23.89 29.25 14.10
N LEU A 250 24.19 29.27 12.80
CA LEU A 250 23.91 30.39 11.92
C LEU A 250 22.40 30.63 11.75
N ALA A 251 21.60 29.56 11.63
CA ALA A 251 20.15 29.65 11.56
C ALA A 251 19.57 30.26 12.84
N ARG A 252 20.03 29.82 14.02
CA ARG A 252 19.58 30.39 15.30
C ARG A 252 20.01 31.85 15.45
N LEU A 253 21.22 32.20 15.05
CA LEU A 253 21.71 33.58 15.06
C LEU A 253 20.84 34.48 14.17
N ALA A 254 20.49 34.02 12.97
CA ALA A 254 19.60 34.75 12.05
C ALA A 254 18.19 34.94 12.63
N LEU A 255 17.62 33.90 13.25
CA LEU A 255 16.30 33.98 13.90
C LEU A 255 16.29 34.94 15.10
N ILE A 256 17.39 35.01 15.86
CA ILE A 256 17.54 35.95 16.99
C ILE A 256 17.68 37.39 16.48
N LEU A 257 18.46 37.61 15.41
CA LEU A 257 18.60 38.93 14.78
C LEU A 257 17.30 39.42 14.12
N ALA A 258 16.38 38.51 13.80
CA ALA A 258 15.05 38.81 13.26
C ALA A 258 14.00 39.18 14.33
N HIS A 259 14.39 39.34 15.60
CA HIS A 259 13.50 39.70 16.72
C HIS A 259 12.29 38.77 16.93
N LEU A 260 12.41 37.47 16.59
CA LEU A 260 11.37 36.47 16.81
C LEU A 260 11.19 36.14 18.31
N THR A 261 10.00 35.69 18.70
CA THR A 261 9.73 35.31 20.10
C THR A 261 10.48 34.03 20.48
N THR A 262 10.83 33.87 21.75
CA THR A 262 11.61 32.73 22.25
C THR A 262 10.99 31.36 21.97
N LYS A 263 9.66 31.29 21.82
CA LYS A 263 8.93 30.06 21.45
C LYS A 263 9.06 29.73 19.95
N GLU A 264 8.98 30.73 19.09
CA GLU A 264 9.09 30.55 17.64
C GLU A 264 10.51 30.10 17.25
N ILE A 265 11.53 30.68 17.87
CA ILE A 265 12.94 30.30 17.65
C ILE A 265 13.17 28.81 17.96
N VAL A 266 12.60 28.32 19.07
CA VAL A 266 12.72 26.90 19.45
C VAL A 266 12.03 26.00 18.44
N ILE A 267 10.82 26.32 17.99
CA ILE A 267 10.06 25.52 17.02
C ILE A 267 10.79 25.46 15.68
N TRP A 268 11.16 26.62 15.12
CA TRP A 268 11.85 26.69 13.84
C TRP A 268 13.22 26.00 13.86
N SER A 269 13.96 26.10 14.98
CA SER A 269 15.22 25.38 15.13
C SER A 269 15.04 23.86 15.09
N HIS A 270 13.97 23.30 15.67
CA HIS A 270 13.73 21.86 15.65
C HIS A 270 13.26 21.38 14.27
N VAL A 271 12.47 22.20 13.57
CA VAL A 271 12.06 21.93 12.18
C VAL A 271 13.28 21.89 11.26
N ILE A 272 14.17 22.88 11.35
CA ILE A 272 15.40 22.93 10.55
C ILE A 272 16.30 21.73 10.85
N LEU A 273 16.46 21.35 12.12
CA LEU A 273 17.24 20.17 12.50
C LEU A 273 16.62 18.87 11.95
N GLY A 274 15.29 18.77 12.00
CA GLY A 274 14.53 17.67 11.41
C GLY A 274 14.80 17.53 9.92
N VAL A 275 14.72 18.63 9.16
CA VAL A 275 14.97 18.66 7.71
C VAL A 275 16.42 18.28 7.37
N VAL A 276 17.41 18.78 8.11
CA VAL A 276 18.84 18.48 7.88
C VAL A 276 19.18 17.02 8.23
N SER A 277 18.49 16.41 9.20
CA SER A 277 18.70 15.02 9.62
C SER A 277 18.04 13.96 8.72
N GLN A 278 17.09 14.33 7.86
CA GLN A 278 16.33 13.41 7.00
C GLN A 278 17.01 13.08 5.65
N GLY A 279 18.27 13.45 5.44
CA GLY A 279 19.01 13.15 4.21
C GLY A 279 19.40 11.68 3.97
N ILE A 280 18.75 10.71 4.62
CA ILE A 280 18.99 9.26 4.43
C ILE A 280 17.72 8.61 3.87
N ALA A 281 17.76 8.31 2.56
CA ALA A 281 16.81 7.51 1.80
C ALA A 281 15.32 7.92 1.93
N SER A 282 14.96 9.10 1.39
CA SER A 282 13.56 9.37 1.10
C SER A 282 13.06 8.42 0.01
N PRO A 283 11.86 7.83 0.16
CA PRO A 283 11.23 7.05 -0.90
C PRO A 283 11.07 7.92 -2.15
N ILE A 284 11.32 7.32 -3.31
CA ILE A 284 11.23 8.00 -4.61
C ILE A 284 9.78 8.48 -4.79
N GLN A 285 9.59 9.79 -4.83
CA GLN A 285 8.27 10.39 -4.93
C GLN A 285 7.80 10.44 -6.39
N PRO A 286 6.49 10.36 -6.66
CA PRO A 286 5.97 10.52 -8.01
C PRO A 286 6.23 11.93 -8.55
N TYR A 287 6.31 12.10 -9.88
CA TYR A 287 6.54 13.41 -10.50
C TYR A 287 5.39 14.39 -10.27
N THR A 288 4.17 13.88 -10.16
CA THR A 288 2.94 14.66 -9.99
C THR A 288 2.02 14.01 -8.97
N SER A 289 0.97 14.73 -8.57
CA SER A 289 -0.11 14.13 -7.79
C SER A 289 -0.97 13.23 -8.68
N TYR A 290 -1.26 12.03 -8.19
CA TYR A 290 -2.10 11.05 -8.86
C TYR A 290 -3.37 10.82 -8.07
N LYS A 291 -4.46 10.50 -8.78
CA LYS A 291 -5.71 10.16 -8.14
C LYS A 291 -5.64 8.78 -7.50
N TYR A 292 -4.93 7.84 -8.11
CA TYR A 292 -4.90 6.44 -7.68
C TYR A 292 -3.46 5.88 -7.60
N SER A 293 -3.26 4.90 -6.72
CA SER A 293 -1.98 4.21 -6.55
C SER A 293 -2.14 2.77 -6.06
N ILE A 294 -1.23 1.89 -6.46
CA ILE A 294 -1.18 0.50 -6.00
C ILE A 294 0.26 -0.04 -6.00
N GLU A 295 0.59 -0.88 -5.02
CA GLU A 295 1.82 -1.68 -5.02
C GLU A 295 1.60 -2.95 -5.85
N LEU A 296 2.22 -3.03 -7.02
CA LEU A 296 2.10 -4.19 -7.92
C LEU A 296 2.88 -5.39 -7.36
N GLN A 297 4.05 -5.14 -6.79
CA GLN A 297 4.88 -6.15 -6.16
C GLN A 297 5.62 -5.57 -4.95
N ASN A 298 5.50 -6.26 -3.82
CA ASN A 298 6.02 -5.84 -2.52
C ASN A 298 7.49 -5.38 -2.61
N ASN A 299 7.74 -4.09 -2.32
CA ASN A 299 9.07 -3.45 -2.35
C ASN A 299 9.82 -3.52 -3.68
N VAL A 300 9.12 -3.74 -4.81
CA VAL A 300 9.72 -3.93 -6.14
C VAL A 300 9.07 -3.06 -7.20
N ALA A 301 7.75 -2.98 -7.24
CA ALA A 301 7.03 -2.30 -8.30
C ALA A 301 5.80 -1.57 -7.76
N ASP A 302 5.70 -0.28 -8.04
CA ASP A 302 4.61 0.60 -7.65
C ASP A 302 4.05 1.31 -8.88
N LEU A 303 2.73 1.48 -8.91
CA LEU A 303 2.00 2.10 -10.02
C LEU A 303 1.09 3.21 -9.49
N TRP A 304 1.18 4.38 -10.13
CA TRP A 304 0.25 5.48 -9.94
C TRP A 304 -0.45 5.80 -11.24
N TRP A 305 -1.71 6.23 -11.16
CA TRP A 305 -2.43 6.68 -12.34
C TRP A 305 -3.54 7.69 -12.06
N THR A 306 -3.94 8.39 -13.11
CA THR A 306 -5.09 9.29 -13.12
C THR A 306 -5.77 9.25 -14.49
N VAL A 307 -7.09 9.42 -14.52
CA VAL A 307 -7.90 9.37 -15.74
C VAL A 307 -8.49 10.76 -16.00
N ASP A 308 -8.24 11.30 -17.20
CA ASP A 308 -8.88 12.51 -17.71
C ASP A 308 -10.03 12.10 -18.65
N GLU A 309 -11.22 12.02 -18.08
CA GLU A 309 -12.46 11.68 -18.80
C GLU A 309 -12.83 12.71 -19.88
N THR A 310 -12.31 13.95 -19.81
CA THR A 310 -12.59 14.97 -20.84
C THR A 310 -11.71 14.75 -22.06
N LYS A 311 -10.43 14.44 -21.84
CA LYS A 311 -9.49 14.14 -22.91
C LYS A 311 -9.59 12.71 -23.41
N GLN A 312 -10.22 11.81 -22.65
CA GLN A 312 -10.22 10.36 -22.90
C GLN A 312 -8.79 9.79 -22.86
N GLU A 313 -8.02 10.23 -21.87
CA GLU A 313 -6.62 9.84 -21.65
C GLU A 313 -6.42 9.29 -20.23
N ILE A 314 -5.51 8.34 -20.08
CA ILE A 314 -4.99 7.86 -18.79
C ILE A 314 -3.50 8.19 -18.73
N THR A 315 -3.03 8.65 -17.57
CA THR A 315 -1.61 8.87 -17.30
C THR A 315 -1.16 7.95 -16.20
N PHE A 316 -0.09 7.20 -16.47
CA PHE A 316 0.55 6.28 -15.54
C PHE A 316 1.92 6.81 -15.12
N GLU A 317 2.36 6.39 -13.94
CA GLU A 317 3.76 6.45 -13.54
C GLU A 317 4.13 5.13 -12.86
N LEU A 318 5.11 4.45 -13.43
CA LEU A 318 5.56 3.13 -13.02
C LEU A 318 6.96 3.25 -12.41
N HIS A 319 7.10 2.79 -11.18
CA HIS A 319 8.38 2.72 -10.48
C HIS A 319 8.73 1.26 -10.33
N ILE A 320 9.87 0.83 -10.88
CA ILE A 320 10.37 -0.53 -10.66
C ILE A 320 11.81 -0.47 -10.18
N LYS A 321 12.14 -1.30 -9.19
CA LYS A 321 13.47 -1.44 -8.62
C LYS A 321 14.40 -2.19 -9.57
N THR A 322 14.84 -1.50 -10.62
CA THR A 322 15.82 -1.94 -11.59
C THR A 322 16.60 -0.74 -12.16
N THR A 323 17.57 -1.03 -13.03
CA THR A 323 18.33 -0.05 -13.85
C THR A 323 18.31 -0.48 -15.32
N GLY A 324 17.20 -1.07 -15.75
CA GLY A 324 17.01 -1.65 -17.07
C GLY A 324 15.60 -1.37 -17.55
N TRP A 325 15.16 -2.08 -18.60
CA TRP A 325 13.83 -1.85 -19.12
C TRP A 325 12.71 -2.25 -18.15
N ILE A 326 11.61 -1.50 -18.21
CA ILE A 326 10.37 -1.74 -17.48
C ILE A 326 9.20 -1.79 -18.47
N ALA A 327 8.20 -2.60 -18.20
CA ALA A 327 7.01 -2.71 -19.05
C ALA A 327 5.74 -2.83 -18.21
N LEU A 328 4.67 -2.20 -18.70
CA LEU A 328 3.30 -2.37 -18.24
C LEU A 328 2.44 -2.72 -19.45
N GLY A 329 1.55 -3.70 -19.31
CA GLY A 329 0.60 -4.03 -20.35
C GLY A 329 -0.79 -4.33 -19.82
N ILE A 330 -1.77 -4.20 -20.70
CA ILE A 330 -3.16 -4.54 -20.48
C ILE A 330 -3.42 -5.86 -21.20
N SER A 331 -3.82 -6.88 -20.45
CA SER A 331 -3.98 -8.24 -20.93
C SER A 331 -5.46 -8.66 -20.87
N PRO A 332 -5.99 -9.30 -21.93
CA PRO A 332 -7.33 -9.90 -21.89
C PRO A 332 -7.46 -11.05 -20.89
N ALA A 333 -6.37 -11.75 -20.57
CA ALA A 333 -6.39 -12.99 -19.78
C ALA A 333 -5.26 -13.07 -18.73
N GLY A 334 -4.57 -11.97 -18.45
CA GLY A 334 -3.43 -11.91 -17.52
C GLY A 334 -2.12 -12.54 -18.01
N GLY A 335 -2.11 -13.10 -19.22
CA GLY A 335 -0.92 -13.61 -19.91
C GLY A 335 -0.41 -12.66 -20.99
N MET A 336 0.64 -13.06 -21.71
CA MET A 336 1.20 -12.25 -22.81
C MET A 336 0.29 -12.21 -24.03
N LYS A 337 -0.41 -13.32 -24.33
CA LYS A 337 -1.23 -13.43 -25.53
C LYS A 337 -2.36 -12.39 -25.56
N GLY A 338 -2.36 -11.57 -26.62
CA GLY A 338 -3.30 -10.47 -26.85
C GLY A 338 -3.04 -9.23 -26.00
N ALA A 339 -1.89 -9.15 -25.31
CA ALA A 339 -1.58 -8.01 -24.45
C ALA A 339 -1.04 -6.82 -25.26
N ASP A 340 -1.51 -5.65 -24.88
CA ASP A 340 -1.09 -4.32 -25.33
C ASP A 340 -0.13 -3.74 -24.28
N ILE A 341 1.10 -3.40 -24.66
CA ILE A 341 2.25 -3.23 -23.76
C ILE A 341 3.03 -1.95 -24.09
N GLY A 342 3.11 -1.04 -23.11
CA GLY A 342 4.11 0.03 -23.09
C GLY A 342 5.42 -0.44 -22.43
N LEU A 343 6.53 -0.36 -23.16
CA LEU A 343 7.87 -0.71 -22.67
C LEU A 343 8.81 0.49 -22.75
N GLY A 344 9.54 0.77 -21.66
CA GLY A 344 10.49 1.88 -21.64
C GLY A 344 11.75 1.61 -20.82
N TRP A 345 12.79 2.38 -21.08
CA TRP A 345 14.07 2.32 -20.38
C TRP A 345 14.77 3.68 -20.46
N ILE A 346 15.88 3.83 -19.75
CA ILE A 346 16.62 5.09 -19.67
C ILE A 346 18.06 4.78 -20.02
N ASP A 347 18.53 5.35 -21.11
CA ASP A 347 19.89 5.06 -21.57
C ASP A 347 20.96 5.74 -20.69
N GLN A 348 22.22 5.43 -20.98
CA GLN A 348 23.38 5.99 -20.26
C GLN A 348 23.49 7.52 -20.33
N SER A 349 22.82 8.16 -21.30
CA SER A 349 22.77 9.63 -21.41
C SER A 349 21.66 10.25 -20.55
N GLY A 350 20.80 9.42 -19.96
CA GLY A 350 19.61 9.84 -19.23
C GLY A 350 18.40 10.11 -20.13
N GLN A 351 18.45 9.71 -21.41
CA GLN A 351 17.32 9.84 -22.33
C GLN A 351 16.35 8.68 -22.12
N VAL A 352 15.06 9.03 -22.06
CA VAL A 352 13.96 8.05 -21.96
C VAL A 352 13.65 7.50 -23.35
N HIS A 353 13.66 6.19 -23.46
CA HIS A 353 13.18 5.46 -24.63
C HIS A 353 11.88 4.76 -24.27
N PHE A 354 10.91 4.76 -25.19
CA PHE A 354 9.60 4.15 -24.96
C PHE A 354 9.06 3.59 -26.26
N GLN A 355 8.47 2.41 -26.19
CA GLN A 355 7.96 1.67 -27.33
C GLN A 355 6.58 1.11 -27.00
N ASP A 356 5.70 1.28 -27.98
CA ASP A 356 4.41 0.63 -28.05
C ASP A 356 4.57 -0.79 -28.60
N ARG A 357 3.99 -1.80 -27.94
CA ARG A 357 4.21 -3.19 -28.29
C ARG A 357 2.97 -4.06 -28.11
N HIS A 358 2.79 -4.99 -29.05
CA HIS A 358 1.73 -5.98 -29.01
C HIS A 358 2.27 -7.41 -28.90
N ALA A 359 1.63 -8.25 -28.08
CA ALA A 359 2.02 -9.63 -27.86
C ALA A 359 0.99 -10.63 -28.43
N TYR A 360 1.27 -11.19 -29.62
CA TYR A 360 0.40 -12.19 -30.25
C TYR A 360 0.35 -13.54 -29.53
N ASN A 361 1.39 -13.87 -28.76
CA ASN A 361 1.53 -15.14 -28.07
C ASN A 361 2.48 -15.01 -26.87
N ASN A 362 2.80 -16.12 -26.20
CA ASN A 362 3.81 -16.16 -25.14
C ASN A 362 5.25 -16.09 -25.71
N SER A 363 5.53 -15.03 -26.46
CA SER A 363 6.81 -14.74 -27.11
C SER A 363 7.17 -13.27 -26.91
N ARG A 364 8.32 -12.84 -27.43
CA ARG A 364 8.72 -11.43 -27.41
C ARG A 364 7.64 -10.57 -28.10
N PRO A 365 7.11 -9.53 -27.43
CA PRO A 365 6.16 -8.59 -28.05
C PRO A 365 6.80 -7.87 -29.24
N VAL A 366 6.04 -7.67 -30.30
CA VAL A 366 6.49 -6.90 -31.47
C VAL A 366 6.17 -5.43 -31.26
N VAL A 367 6.92 -4.53 -31.90
CA VAL A 367 6.62 -3.10 -31.88
C VAL A 367 5.32 -2.87 -32.66
N ASP A 368 4.39 -2.11 -32.09
CA ASP A 368 3.24 -1.63 -32.84
C ASP A 368 3.70 -0.53 -33.81
N THR A 369 3.48 -0.77 -35.10
CA THR A 369 3.92 0.13 -36.18
C THR A 369 2.74 0.75 -36.91
N THR A 370 1.51 0.35 -36.57
CA THR A 370 0.28 0.78 -37.21
C THR A 370 -0.28 2.03 -36.53
N THR A 371 -0.26 2.06 -35.20
CA THR A 371 -0.52 3.24 -34.37
C THR A 371 0.46 3.28 -33.20
N SER A 372 0.75 4.48 -32.69
CA SER A 372 1.43 4.63 -31.41
C SER A 372 0.48 5.40 -30.52
N ASP A 373 0.03 4.73 -29.48
CA ASP A 373 -1.00 5.18 -28.55
C ASP A 373 -0.45 5.30 -27.12
N TRP A 374 0.73 4.73 -26.86
CA TRP A 374 1.50 4.97 -25.65
C TRP A 374 2.60 6.02 -25.85
N PHE A 375 2.64 7.02 -24.97
CA PHE A 375 3.61 8.11 -25.03
C PHE A 375 4.32 8.32 -23.70
N ALA A 376 5.65 8.22 -23.70
CA ALA A 376 6.44 8.67 -22.56
C ALA A 376 6.37 10.20 -22.42
N LEU A 377 6.18 10.65 -21.18
CA LEU A 377 6.24 12.07 -20.82
C LEU A 377 7.64 12.40 -20.29
N GLN A 378 8.13 11.59 -19.34
CA GLN A 378 9.44 11.76 -18.69
C GLN A 378 9.82 10.51 -17.90
N GLY A 379 11.07 10.43 -17.47
CA GLY A 379 11.59 9.32 -16.68
C GLY A 379 12.95 9.62 -16.07
N ARG A 380 13.31 8.88 -15.03
CA ARG A 380 14.61 8.95 -14.36
C ARG A 380 15.03 7.61 -13.79
N GLU A 381 16.35 7.42 -13.71
CA GLU A 381 16.93 6.37 -12.86
C GLU A 381 17.55 6.98 -11.61
N GLN A 382 17.12 6.50 -10.45
CA GLN A 382 17.60 7.01 -9.17
C GLN A 382 17.62 5.90 -8.13
N ASN A 383 18.71 5.76 -7.39
CA ASN A 383 18.84 4.81 -6.28
C ASN A 383 18.50 3.34 -6.64
N GLY A 384 18.78 2.92 -7.88
CA GLY A 384 18.47 1.57 -8.37
C GLY A 384 16.99 1.34 -8.72
N TRP A 385 16.26 2.43 -9.01
CA TRP A 385 14.91 2.39 -9.54
C TRP A 385 14.87 3.09 -10.90
N THR A 386 14.11 2.50 -11.81
CA THR A 386 13.70 3.11 -13.08
C THR A 386 12.26 3.59 -12.91
N VAL A 387 12.06 4.89 -13.14
CA VAL A 387 10.76 5.55 -13.04
C VAL A 387 10.41 6.14 -14.39
N ILE A 388 9.25 5.76 -14.94
CA ILE A 388 8.76 6.32 -16.21
C ILE A 388 7.31 6.73 -16.04
N GLN A 389 7.03 7.98 -16.41
CA GLN A 389 5.70 8.54 -16.56
C GLN A 389 5.30 8.51 -18.04
N PHE A 390 4.15 7.92 -18.33
CA PHE A 390 3.64 7.78 -19.70
C PHE A 390 2.12 7.92 -19.73
N LYS A 391 1.56 8.18 -20.91
CA LYS A 391 0.12 8.31 -21.11
C LYS A 391 -0.38 7.46 -22.27
N ARG A 392 -1.66 7.13 -22.23
CA ARG A 392 -2.36 6.35 -23.24
C ARG A 392 -3.79 6.88 -23.43
N LEU A 393 -4.36 6.74 -24.63
CA LEU A 393 -5.80 6.96 -24.83
C LEU A 393 -6.62 5.84 -24.16
N LEU A 394 -7.86 6.13 -23.78
CA LEU A 394 -8.77 5.11 -23.24
C LEU A 394 -9.19 4.12 -24.33
N ASP A 395 -9.49 4.60 -25.54
CA ASP A 395 -9.84 3.77 -26.72
C ASP A 395 -9.17 4.36 -27.98
N THR A 396 -8.37 3.54 -28.66
CA THR A 396 -7.43 3.91 -29.73
C THR A 396 -7.96 3.65 -31.14
N CYS A 397 -9.11 2.99 -31.27
CA CYS A 397 -9.63 2.41 -32.52
C CYS A 397 -8.78 1.26 -33.11
N ASP A 398 -7.65 0.90 -32.50
CA ASP A 398 -6.87 -0.23 -32.98
C ASP A 398 -7.51 -1.53 -32.49
N THR A 399 -7.75 -2.45 -33.41
CA THR A 399 -8.25 -3.79 -33.09
C THR A 399 -7.23 -4.65 -32.33
N MET A 400 -5.96 -4.23 -32.34
CA MET A 400 -4.87 -4.87 -31.62
C MET A 400 -4.75 -4.41 -30.16
N ASP A 401 -5.41 -3.30 -29.80
CA ASP A 401 -5.34 -2.70 -28.47
C ASP A 401 -6.49 -3.15 -27.57
N VAL A 402 -6.25 -3.10 -26.26
CA VAL A 402 -7.28 -3.38 -25.27
C VAL A 402 -7.91 -2.07 -24.79
N PRO A 403 -9.19 -1.77 -25.08
CA PRO A 403 -9.81 -0.52 -24.66
C PRO A 403 -9.98 -0.47 -23.14
N ILE A 404 -9.66 0.67 -22.53
CA ILE A 404 -9.85 0.96 -21.11
C ILE A 404 -11.27 1.50 -20.90
N LYS A 405 -12.22 0.57 -20.81
CA LYS A 405 -13.61 0.85 -20.46
C LYS A 405 -13.82 0.87 -18.94
N SER A 406 -15.05 1.06 -18.48
CA SER A 406 -15.40 0.79 -17.08
C SER A 406 -15.28 -0.72 -16.77
N GLY A 407 -15.14 -1.09 -15.50
CA GLY A 407 -14.91 -2.48 -15.08
C GLY A 407 -13.45 -2.81 -14.79
N THR A 408 -13.11 -4.11 -14.77
CA THR A 408 -11.78 -4.59 -14.41
C THR A 408 -10.88 -4.88 -15.60
N HIS A 409 -9.62 -4.49 -15.50
CA HIS A 409 -8.57 -4.79 -16.47
C HIS A 409 -7.50 -5.66 -15.81
N ILE A 410 -6.91 -6.58 -16.56
CA ILE A 410 -5.78 -7.35 -16.05
C ILE A 410 -4.50 -6.69 -16.51
N LEU A 411 -3.80 -6.01 -15.59
CA LEU A 411 -2.47 -5.47 -15.85
C LEU A 411 -1.43 -6.57 -15.72
N ILE A 412 -0.47 -6.58 -16.63
CA ILE A 412 0.76 -7.34 -16.53
C ILE A 412 1.92 -6.37 -16.43
N PHE A 413 2.95 -6.71 -15.66
CA PHE A 413 4.19 -5.94 -15.61
C PHE A 413 5.39 -6.89 -15.71
N ALA A 414 6.48 -6.39 -16.27
CA ALA A 414 7.74 -7.11 -16.35
C ALA A 414 8.92 -6.13 -16.37
N TYR A 415 10.10 -6.61 -15.98
CA TYR A 415 11.31 -5.80 -16.01
C TYR A 415 12.59 -6.60 -16.26
N GLY A 416 13.53 -5.96 -16.95
CA GLY A 416 14.89 -6.44 -17.20
C GLY A 416 15.89 -5.86 -16.20
N LEU A 417 17.08 -6.47 -16.13
CA LEU A 417 18.22 -5.90 -15.38
C LEU A 417 19.13 -5.04 -16.26
N GLU A 418 18.92 -5.08 -17.57
CA GLU A 418 19.72 -4.42 -18.58
C GLU A 418 18.78 -3.73 -19.57
N ASP A 419 19.26 -2.66 -20.18
CA ASP A 419 18.54 -1.98 -21.26
C ASP A 419 18.49 -2.86 -22.52
N PRO A 420 17.50 -2.63 -23.41
CA PRO A 420 17.43 -3.33 -24.69
C PRO A 420 18.66 -3.05 -25.55
N ASP A 421 19.19 -4.10 -26.20
CA ASP A 421 20.33 -3.94 -27.11
C ASP A 421 19.86 -3.36 -28.46
N MET A 422 20.24 -2.11 -28.71
CA MET A 422 19.89 -1.32 -29.90
C MET A 422 20.67 -1.73 -31.17
N SER A 423 21.42 -2.84 -31.13
CA SER A 423 22.02 -3.45 -32.33
C SER A 423 20.96 -3.93 -33.35
N SER A 424 19.71 -4.11 -32.93
CA SER A 424 18.56 -4.41 -33.79
C SER A 424 17.62 -3.20 -33.93
N PRO A 425 16.90 -3.04 -35.06
CA PRO A 425 16.01 -1.90 -35.31
C PRO A 425 14.94 -1.70 -34.23
N ASP A 426 14.48 -2.79 -33.62
CA ASP A 426 13.43 -2.79 -32.61
C ASP A 426 13.99 -2.88 -31.18
N GLY A 427 15.30 -3.00 -30.99
CA GLY A 427 15.91 -3.29 -29.69
C GLY A 427 15.71 -4.74 -29.23
N MET A 428 16.80 -5.46 -28.94
CA MET A 428 16.75 -6.81 -28.38
C MET A 428 16.43 -6.73 -26.89
N ILE A 429 15.19 -7.07 -26.53
CA ILE A 429 14.76 -7.15 -25.14
C ILE A 429 15.14 -8.52 -24.56
N TYR A 430 15.95 -8.52 -23.50
CA TYR A 430 16.30 -9.73 -22.76
C TYR A 430 15.11 -10.30 -21.99
N TYR A 431 15.06 -11.62 -21.86
CA TYR A 431 13.98 -12.30 -21.13
C TYR A 431 13.97 -11.89 -19.64
N HIS A 432 12.79 -11.53 -19.13
CA HIS A 432 12.60 -11.06 -17.77
C HIS A 432 12.66 -12.19 -16.72
N ASP A 433 12.58 -13.47 -17.11
CA ASP A 433 12.49 -14.61 -16.17
C ASP A 433 11.31 -14.41 -15.18
N ASN A 434 11.52 -14.65 -13.88
CA ASN A 434 10.54 -14.45 -12.82
C ASN A 434 10.28 -12.98 -12.43
N ARG A 435 10.91 -11.99 -13.10
CA ARG A 435 10.70 -10.55 -12.86
C ARG A 435 9.47 -10.02 -13.58
N ARG A 436 8.32 -10.58 -13.22
CA ARG A 436 7.02 -10.29 -13.82
C ARG A 436 5.88 -10.55 -12.86
N GLY A 437 4.71 -10.00 -13.13
CA GLY A 437 3.49 -10.33 -12.42
C GLY A 437 2.25 -9.81 -13.13
N SER A 438 1.09 -10.14 -12.57
CA SER A 438 -0.20 -9.65 -13.04
C SER A 438 -1.08 -9.19 -11.87
N ARG A 439 -1.95 -8.22 -12.13
CA ARG A 439 -2.91 -7.65 -11.17
C ARG A 439 -4.21 -7.28 -11.89
N ILE A 440 -5.34 -7.62 -11.30
CA ILE A 440 -6.65 -7.16 -11.77
C ILE A 440 -6.91 -5.81 -11.13
N ILE A 441 -7.13 -4.78 -11.94
CA ILE A 441 -7.28 -3.39 -11.50
C ILE A 441 -8.41 -2.71 -12.30
N PRO A 442 -9.35 -2.02 -11.64
CA PRO A 442 -10.37 -1.22 -12.29
C PRO A 442 -9.87 0.21 -12.56
N LEU A 443 -9.20 0.41 -13.70
CA LEU A 443 -8.45 1.63 -13.99
C LEU A 443 -9.28 2.93 -13.92
N ARG A 444 -10.59 2.90 -14.21
CA ARG A 444 -11.47 4.07 -14.18
C ARG A 444 -12.21 4.28 -12.86
N SER A 445 -12.49 3.21 -12.12
CA SER A 445 -13.37 3.18 -10.93
C SER A 445 -12.69 2.76 -9.63
N TYR A 446 -11.35 2.67 -9.59
CA TYR A 446 -10.62 2.34 -8.37
C TYR A 446 -10.92 3.36 -7.26
N GLY A 447 -11.30 2.89 -6.07
CA GLY A 447 -11.29 3.73 -4.89
C GLY A 447 -9.88 3.71 -4.31
N ASN A 448 -9.42 4.86 -3.80
CA ASN A 448 -8.28 4.80 -2.88
C ASN A 448 -8.79 4.17 -1.59
N PRO A 449 -8.09 3.17 -1.04
CA PRO A 449 -8.40 2.64 0.27
C PRO A 449 -8.40 3.80 1.27
N SER A 450 -9.51 4.02 1.97
CA SER A 450 -9.55 5.03 3.02
C SER A 450 -8.69 4.54 4.20
N PRO A 451 -7.71 5.33 4.67
CA PRO A 451 -6.81 4.90 5.75
C PRO A 451 -7.61 4.72 7.05
N ASP A 452 -7.23 3.72 7.83
CA ASP A 452 -7.88 3.41 9.11
C ASP A 452 -7.88 4.63 10.06
N GLU A 453 -6.83 5.46 10.02
CA GLU A 453 -6.69 6.67 10.83
C GLU A 453 -7.81 7.69 10.59
N LYS A 454 -8.41 7.72 9.39
CA LYS A 454 -9.50 8.65 9.07
C LYS A 454 -10.75 8.42 9.93
N PHE A 455 -10.98 7.17 10.33
CA PHE A 455 -12.13 6.78 11.14
C PHE A 455 -11.77 6.59 12.62
N ALA A 456 -10.54 6.92 13.01
CA ALA A 456 -10.11 6.84 14.40
C ALA A 456 -10.91 7.80 15.28
N GLY A 457 -11.48 7.27 16.36
CA GLY A 457 -12.26 8.04 17.34
C GLY A 457 -13.75 8.20 17.00
N LEU A 458 -14.23 7.67 15.88
CA LEU A 458 -15.66 7.58 15.61
C LEU A 458 -16.32 6.44 16.37
N ASP A 459 -17.60 6.61 16.72
CA ASP A 459 -18.44 5.53 17.24
C ASP A 459 -18.61 4.44 16.16
N TYR A 460 -18.69 3.18 16.58
CA TYR A 460 -18.92 2.06 15.68
C TYR A 460 -19.69 0.92 16.35
N PHE A 461 -20.21 0.01 15.54
CA PHE A 461 -20.69 -1.30 16.00
C PHE A 461 -20.35 -2.40 15.00
N ASP A 462 -20.20 -3.60 15.54
CA ASP A 462 -19.71 -4.79 14.83
C ASP A 462 -20.82 -5.84 14.72
N PHE A 463 -21.00 -6.37 13.51
CA PHE A 463 -21.79 -7.56 13.21
C PHE A 463 -20.81 -8.67 12.85
N ARG A 464 -20.36 -9.40 13.87
CA ARG A 464 -19.28 -10.39 13.72
C ARG A 464 -19.67 -11.72 14.33
N LEU A 465 -19.24 -12.77 13.64
CA LEU A 465 -19.22 -14.11 14.20
C LEU A 465 -18.28 -14.13 15.42
N LYS A 466 -18.56 -15.05 16.35
CA LYS A 466 -17.77 -15.22 17.57
C LYS A 466 -17.31 -16.65 17.65
N ASP A 467 -16.01 -16.87 17.47
CA ASP A 467 -15.38 -18.19 17.55
C ASP A 467 -16.09 -19.28 16.73
N TYR A 468 -16.64 -18.92 15.57
CA TYR A 468 -17.36 -19.83 14.68
C TYR A 468 -16.41 -20.91 14.17
N ILE A 469 -16.79 -22.18 14.29
CA ILE A 469 -15.97 -23.29 13.82
C ILE A 469 -16.40 -23.62 12.39
N LEU A 470 -15.53 -23.35 11.43
CA LEU A 470 -15.81 -23.57 10.02
C LEU A 470 -15.90 -25.08 9.71
N PRO A 471 -16.98 -25.55 9.05
CA PRO A 471 -17.08 -26.91 8.52
C PRO A 471 -16.01 -27.21 7.46
N SER A 472 -15.66 -28.49 7.30
CA SER A 472 -14.74 -28.93 6.24
C SER A 472 -15.43 -29.14 4.89
N ASN A 473 -16.54 -28.42 4.65
CA ASN A 473 -17.26 -28.47 3.38
C ASN A 473 -16.48 -27.69 2.31
N ASP A 474 -16.76 -28.00 1.03
CA ASP A 474 -16.15 -27.31 -0.12
C ASP A 474 -16.57 -25.84 -0.15
N THR A 475 -17.84 -25.58 0.12
CA THR A 475 -18.46 -24.25 0.21
C THR A 475 -19.33 -24.23 1.46
N THR A 476 -19.36 -23.10 2.16
CA THR A 476 -20.22 -22.89 3.34
C THR A 476 -20.83 -21.52 3.30
N TYR A 477 -22.16 -21.47 3.43
CA TYR A 477 -22.92 -20.23 3.57
C TYR A 477 -23.48 -20.18 4.98
N HIS A 478 -22.90 -19.31 5.81
CA HIS A 478 -23.30 -19.17 7.19
C HIS A 478 -24.06 -17.87 7.39
N CYS A 479 -25.28 -17.96 7.91
CA CYS A 479 -26.18 -16.85 8.12
C CYS A 479 -26.38 -16.62 9.62
N LYS A 480 -26.24 -15.37 10.05
CA LYS A 480 -26.51 -14.96 11.43
C LYS A 480 -27.29 -13.67 11.48
N VAL A 481 -28.36 -13.66 12.27
CA VAL A 481 -29.18 -12.48 12.53
C VAL A 481 -28.60 -11.72 13.72
N TYR A 482 -28.55 -10.39 13.58
CA TYR A 482 -28.11 -9.46 14.59
C TYR A 482 -29.17 -8.40 14.83
N LYS A 483 -29.30 -7.99 16.08
CA LYS A 483 -30.10 -6.84 16.47
C LYS A 483 -29.23 -5.58 16.51
N ILE A 484 -29.81 -4.45 16.12
CA ILE A 484 -29.15 -3.16 16.28
C ILE A 484 -28.85 -2.88 17.77
N PRO A 485 -27.69 -2.30 18.13
CA PRO A 485 -27.32 -2.07 19.53
C PRO A 485 -28.36 -1.21 20.28
N ALA A 486 -28.77 -1.65 21.47
CA ALA A 486 -29.73 -0.93 22.31
C ALA A 486 -29.24 0.46 22.78
N SER A 487 -27.94 0.73 22.70
CA SER A 487 -27.34 2.04 22.95
C SER A 487 -27.72 3.08 21.88
N LEU A 488 -28.08 2.64 20.67
CA LEU A 488 -28.37 3.52 19.53
C LEU A 488 -29.84 4.00 19.53
N LYS A 489 -30.16 4.83 20.52
CA LYS A 489 -31.52 5.37 20.74
C LYS A 489 -31.93 6.45 19.76
N GLU A 490 -30.97 7.18 19.21
CA GLU A 490 -31.19 8.26 18.25
C GLU A 490 -30.79 7.79 16.84
N ARG A 491 -31.42 8.38 15.83
CA ARG A 491 -31.11 8.10 14.43
C ARG A 491 -29.70 8.62 14.14
N ARG A 492 -28.85 7.78 13.56
CA ARG A 492 -27.49 8.11 13.12
C ARG A 492 -27.29 7.65 11.69
N HIS A 493 -26.23 8.16 11.07
CA HIS A 493 -25.77 7.71 9.76
C HIS A 493 -24.47 6.94 9.92
N ALA A 494 -24.45 5.70 9.43
CA ALA A 494 -23.20 5.05 9.08
C ALA A 494 -22.63 5.77 7.86
N ILE A 495 -21.36 6.16 7.92
CA ILE A 495 -20.66 6.93 6.87
C ILE A 495 -19.62 6.10 6.13
N ALA A 496 -19.30 4.93 6.65
CA ALA A 496 -18.45 3.92 6.04
C ALA A 496 -18.75 2.56 6.67
N HIS A 497 -18.45 1.50 5.95
CA HIS A 497 -18.37 0.15 6.50
C HIS A 497 -16.95 -0.40 6.41
N LYS A 498 -16.57 -1.25 7.37
CA LYS A 498 -15.30 -1.97 7.37
C LYS A 498 -15.55 -3.47 7.42
N THR A 499 -15.00 -4.19 6.45
CA THR A 499 -14.92 -5.65 6.49
C THR A 499 -13.81 -6.06 7.43
N ILE A 500 -14.14 -6.91 8.40
CA ILE A 500 -13.19 -7.43 9.37
C ILE A 500 -13.04 -8.92 9.08
N ILE A 501 -11.88 -9.30 8.54
CA ILE A 501 -11.56 -10.69 8.24
C ILE A 501 -10.57 -11.19 9.29
N ASP A 502 -10.84 -12.37 9.86
CA ASP A 502 -9.90 -13.06 10.73
C ASP A 502 -8.61 -13.35 9.93
N PRO A 503 -7.42 -12.91 10.38
CA PRO A 503 -6.16 -13.15 9.67
C PRO A 503 -5.92 -14.63 9.34
N ALA A 504 -6.48 -15.56 10.11
CA ALA A 504 -6.37 -16.99 9.87
C ALA A 504 -7.23 -17.50 8.70
N ASN A 505 -8.18 -16.71 8.18
CA ASN A 505 -9.16 -17.12 7.17
C ASN A 505 -9.23 -16.17 5.97
N VAL A 506 -8.23 -15.32 5.77
CA VAL A 506 -8.11 -14.46 4.57
C VAL A 506 -8.13 -15.27 3.27
N ASP A 507 -7.68 -16.53 3.33
CA ASP A 507 -7.70 -17.49 2.22
C ASP A 507 -9.05 -18.19 2.01
N LEU A 508 -10.04 -18.01 2.89
CA LEU A 508 -11.32 -18.73 2.84
C LEU A 508 -12.55 -17.83 2.74
N VAL A 509 -12.53 -16.65 3.37
CA VAL A 509 -13.67 -15.72 3.30
C VAL A 509 -13.77 -15.15 1.89
N HIS A 510 -14.82 -15.54 1.16
CA HIS A 510 -15.00 -15.18 -0.24
C HIS A 510 -15.85 -13.91 -0.39
N HIS A 511 -17.01 -13.85 0.25
CA HIS A 511 -17.81 -12.64 0.32
C HIS A 511 -18.63 -12.58 1.61
N LEU A 512 -19.07 -11.37 1.94
CA LEU A 512 -19.94 -11.06 3.06
C LEU A 512 -21.06 -10.17 2.55
N LEU A 513 -22.31 -10.58 2.78
CA LEU A 513 -23.48 -9.76 2.50
C LEU A 513 -24.22 -9.47 3.81
N MET A 514 -24.71 -8.25 3.95
CA MET A 514 -25.55 -7.85 5.06
C MET A 514 -26.91 -7.47 4.51
N PHE A 515 -27.96 -8.11 5.00
CA PHE A 515 -29.33 -7.90 4.57
C PHE A 515 -30.16 -7.24 5.65
N GLU A 516 -31.11 -6.43 5.23
CA GLU A 516 -32.15 -5.83 6.07
C GLU A 516 -33.28 -6.83 6.28
N CYS A 517 -33.65 -7.08 7.53
CA CYS A 517 -34.85 -7.84 7.85
C CYS A 517 -36.12 -7.00 7.70
N ASN A 518 -37.24 -7.64 7.39
CA ASN A 518 -38.56 -7.02 7.34
C ASN A 518 -38.82 -6.21 8.64
N PRO A 519 -39.21 -4.93 8.56
CA PRO A 519 -39.45 -4.09 9.75
C PRO A 519 -40.45 -4.67 10.76
N THR A 520 -41.35 -5.53 10.28
CA THR A 520 -42.41 -6.14 11.09
C THR A 520 -41.96 -7.41 11.81
N VAL A 521 -40.81 -7.99 11.43
CA VAL A 521 -40.31 -9.21 12.05
C VAL A 521 -39.79 -8.93 13.46
N VAL A 522 -40.10 -9.84 14.39
CA VAL A 522 -39.60 -9.79 15.76
C VAL A 522 -39.01 -11.15 16.09
N PHE A 523 -37.69 -11.18 16.28
CA PHE A 523 -36.98 -12.37 16.77
C PHE A 523 -36.91 -12.36 18.30
N ASP A 524 -36.66 -13.54 18.88
CA ASP A 524 -36.25 -13.66 20.29
C ASP A 524 -34.79 -13.22 20.42
N ASP A 525 -34.56 -12.11 21.11
CA ASP A 525 -33.23 -11.52 21.33
C ASP A 525 -32.23 -12.50 21.97
N ASN A 526 -32.71 -13.49 22.73
CA ASN A 526 -31.84 -14.48 23.38
C ASN A 526 -31.47 -15.65 22.45
N ASN A 527 -32.18 -15.79 21.32
CA ASN A 527 -32.02 -16.91 20.40
C ASN A 527 -32.21 -16.44 18.95
N LEU A 528 -31.38 -15.49 18.54
CA LEU A 528 -31.36 -15.02 17.15
C LEU A 528 -30.89 -16.16 16.22
N PRO A 529 -31.49 -16.31 15.02
CA PRO A 529 -31.08 -17.32 14.06
C PRO A 529 -29.59 -17.26 13.72
N ASP A 530 -28.93 -18.41 13.75
CA ASP A 530 -27.49 -18.60 13.57
C ASP A 530 -27.25 -20.02 13.05
N GLY A 531 -26.71 -20.17 11.83
CA GLY A 531 -26.54 -21.49 11.21
C GLY A 531 -26.20 -21.45 9.73
N GLU A 532 -26.07 -22.62 9.10
CA GLU A 532 -25.98 -22.73 7.64
C GLU A 532 -27.26 -22.13 7.02
N CYS A 533 -27.12 -21.23 6.05
CA CYS A 533 -28.24 -20.45 5.51
C CYS A 533 -29.39 -21.33 5.01
N ASP A 534 -29.08 -22.44 4.34
CA ASP A 534 -30.07 -23.40 3.83
C ASP A 534 -30.86 -24.06 4.97
N ASP A 535 -30.18 -24.47 6.05
CA ASP A 535 -30.79 -25.18 7.17
C ASP A 535 -31.75 -24.27 7.97
N ILE A 536 -31.42 -22.98 8.06
CA ILE A 536 -32.23 -22.00 8.79
C ILE A 536 -33.12 -21.14 7.90
N TYR A 537 -33.20 -21.44 6.59
CA TYR A 537 -33.88 -20.60 5.60
C TYR A 537 -35.27 -20.11 6.03
N ARG A 538 -36.11 -21.01 6.57
CA ARG A 538 -37.46 -20.67 7.05
C ARG A 538 -37.48 -19.63 8.18
N GLN A 539 -36.42 -19.56 8.99
CA GLN A 539 -36.27 -18.59 10.07
C GLN A 539 -35.79 -17.23 9.56
N ILE A 540 -35.02 -17.21 8.46
CA ILE A 540 -34.35 -16.02 7.93
C ILE A 540 -34.98 -15.48 6.63
N GLN A 541 -36.01 -16.12 6.08
CA GLN A 541 -36.66 -15.72 4.82
C GLN A 541 -37.12 -14.25 4.83
N GLU A 542 -37.55 -13.74 5.98
CA GLU A 542 -37.93 -12.33 6.18
C GLU A 542 -36.76 -11.34 6.07
N CYS A 543 -35.53 -11.84 5.98
CA CYS A 543 -34.30 -11.06 5.82
C CYS A 543 -33.68 -11.20 4.43
N ALA A 544 -34.14 -12.10 3.57
CA ALA A 544 -33.52 -12.38 2.27
C ALA A 544 -33.87 -11.36 1.17
N GLY A 545 -34.48 -10.22 1.52
CA GLY A 545 -35.11 -9.32 0.55
C GLY A 545 -34.29 -8.10 0.11
N ASN A 546 -33.59 -7.43 1.03
CA ASN A 546 -32.90 -6.18 0.72
C ASN A 546 -31.48 -6.17 1.30
N ILE A 547 -30.50 -5.76 0.50
CA ILE A 547 -29.09 -5.70 0.91
C ILE A 547 -28.84 -4.35 1.57
N ALA A 548 -28.29 -4.37 2.78
CA ALA A 548 -27.83 -3.19 3.49
C ALA A 548 -26.40 -2.78 3.08
N THR A 549 -25.54 -3.76 2.76
CA THR A 549 -24.18 -3.58 2.26
C THR A 549 -23.53 -4.94 1.93
N GLY A 550 -22.35 -4.94 1.31
CA GLY A 550 -21.62 -6.16 1.01
C GLY A 550 -20.14 -5.94 0.71
N TRP A 551 -19.37 -7.02 0.75
CA TRP A 551 -17.95 -7.07 0.43
C TRP A 551 -17.63 -8.41 -0.25
N GLY A 552 -16.69 -8.42 -1.20
CA GLY A 552 -16.15 -9.64 -1.80
C GLY A 552 -14.63 -9.60 -1.96
N VAL A 553 -14.02 -10.74 -2.29
CA VAL A 553 -12.57 -10.85 -2.54
C VAL A 553 -12.11 -9.77 -3.52
N GLY A 554 -11.01 -9.11 -3.20
CA GLY A 554 -10.47 -7.99 -3.98
C GLY A 554 -11.07 -6.63 -3.63
N GLY A 555 -12.14 -6.58 -2.81
CA GLY A 555 -12.72 -5.34 -2.29
C GLY A 555 -11.87 -4.65 -1.23
N GLU A 556 -11.97 -3.32 -1.17
CA GLU A 556 -11.38 -2.52 -0.10
C GLU A 556 -11.86 -2.99 1.27
N SER A 557 -10.96 -2.99 2.26
CA SER A 557 -11.35 -3.33 3.63
C SER A 557 -12.29 -2.30 4.26
N ILE A 558 -12.23 -1.04 3.81
CA ILE A 558 -13.14 0.03 4.22
C ILE A 558 -13.76 0.64 2.97
N VAL A 559 -15.09 0.65 2.91
CA VAL A 559 -15.82 1.40 1.90
C VAL A 559 -16.45 2.62 2.55
N GLU A 560 -16.06 3.79 2.06
CA GLU A 560 -16.65 5.07 2.46
C GLU A 560 -17.86 5.43 1.61
N PHE A 561 -18.94 5.86 2.27
CA PHE A 561 -20.14 6.34 1.60
C PHE A 561 -20.00 7.82 1.19
N PRO A 562 -20.72 8.27 0.14
CA PRO A 562 -20.63 9.64 -0.37
C PRO A 562 -20.83 10.71 0.72
N GLU A 563 -20.07 11.80 0.71
CA GLU A 563 -20.10 12.82 1.78
C GLU A 563 -21.50 13.40 2.07
N ILE A 564 -22.37 13.43 1.07
CA ILE A 564 -23.74 13.95 1.16
C ILE A 564 -24.79 12.93 1.61
N ALA A 565 -24.43 11.64 1.68
CA ALA A 565 -25.37 10.56 2.03
C ALA A 565 -24.79 9.58 3.06
N GLY A 566 -25.62 9.12 3.98
CA GLY A 566 -25.23 8.14 4.99
C GLY A 566 -26.28 7.02 5.09
N TYR A 567 -25.84 5.82 5.45
CA TYR A 567 -26.76 4.70 5.64
C TYR A 567 -27.47 4.85 7.00
N PRO A 568 -28.81 4.99 7.04
CA PRO A 568 -29.55 5.25 8.28
C PRO A 568 -29.55 4.04 9.21
N VAL A 569 -29.33 4.29 10.50
CA VAL A 569 -29.33 3.28 11.56
C VAL A 569 -29.88 3.85 12.86
N GLY A 570 -30.63 3.03 13.60
CA GLY A 570 -31.13 3.34 14.94
C GLY A 570 -32.24 4.39 14.98
N GLY A 571 -32.66 4.76 16.20
CA GLY A 571 -33.70 5.75 16.43
C GLY A 571 -35.04 5.40 15.77
N ASP A 572 -35.51 6.30 14.91
CA ASP A 572 -36.76 6.16 14.15
C ASP A 572 -36.62 5.31 12.87
N PHE A 573 -35.42 4.83 12.57
CA PHE A 573 -35.21 3.94 11.43
C PHE A 573 -35.89 2.58 11.68
N GLU A 574 -36.65 2.15 10.69
CA GLU A 574 -37.57 1.01 10.80
C GLU A 574 -36.87 -0.37 10.82
N ILE A 575 -35.63 -0.45 10.34
CA ILE A 575 -34.85 -1.70 10.35
C ILE A 575 -34.23 -1.92 11.73
N LYS A 576 -34.63 -3.01 12.39
CA LYS A 576 -34.17 -3.39 13.74
C LYS A 576 -33.20 -4.57 13.73
N TYR A 577 -33.31 -5.43 12.72
CA TYR A 577 -32.52 -6.65 12.58
C TYR A 577 -31.84 -6.67 11.22
N TYR A 578 -30.64 -7.22 11.23
CA TYR A 578 -29.83 -7.45 10.04
C TYR A 578 -29.37 -8.89 10.01
N MET A 579 -29.37 -9.51 8.83
CA MET A 579 -28.76 -10.82 8.63
C MET A 579 -27.41 -10.64 7.95
N VAL A 580 -26.34 -11.14 8.55
CA VAL A 580 -25.05 -11.26 7.86
C VAL A 580 -24.92 -12.67 7.32
N GLN A 581 -24.73 -12.76 6.01
CA GLN A 581 -24.39 -13.98 5.29
C GLN A 581 -22.89 -13.95 4.99
N MET A 582 -22.18 -14.98 5.43
CA MET A 582 -20.76 -15.19 5.16
C MET A 582 -20.59 -16.39 4.24
N HIS A 583 -19.92 -16.18 3.12
CA HIS A 583 -19.55 -17.24 2.19
C HIS A 583 -18.08 -17.59 2.37
N TYR A 584 -17.83 -18.86 2.68
CA TYR A 584 -16.50 -19.44 2.72
C TYR A 584 -16.29 -20.39 1.53
N ASP A 585 -15.21 -20.18 0.79
CA ASP A 585 -14.72 -21.09 -0.24
C ASP A 585 -13.54 -21.90 0.33
N ASN A 586 -13.74 -23.18 0.60
CA ASN A 586 -12.77 -24.07 1.26
C ASN A 586 -12.48 -25.30 0.38
N PRO A 587 -11.89 -25.12 -0.83
CA PRO A 587 -11.67 -26.21 -1.79
C PRO A 587 -10.70 -27.28 -1.25
N LYS A 588 -9.87 -26.92 -0.25
CA LYS A 588 -8.95 -27.84 0.44
C LYS A 588 -9.60 -28.62 1.58
N LYS A 589 -10.88 -28.37 1.87
CA LYS A 589 -11.66 -29.04 2.93
C LYS A 589 -10.96 -29.03 4.29
N MET A 590 -10.35 -27.89 4.62
CA MET A 590 -9.66 -27.71 5.89
C MET A 590 -10.66 -27.73 7.04
N SER A 591 -10.25 -28.29 8.19
CA SER A 591 -11.08 -28.40 9.39
C SER A 591 -10.45 -27.64 10.57
N ASN A 592 -11.22 -27.48 11.66
CA ASN A 592 -10.79 -26.85 12.91
C ASN A 592 -10.30 -25.40 12.79
N ARG A 593 -10.74 -24.68 11.76
CA ARG A 593 -10.53 -23.24 11.66
C ARG A 593 -11.61 -22.52 12.44
N ARG A 594 -11.19 -21.54 13.25
CA ARG A 594 -12.08 -20.63 13.95
C ARG A 594 -12.13 -19.32 13.20
N ASP A 595 -13.31 -18.75 13.10
CA ASP A 595 -13.54 -17.49 12.44
C ASP A 595 -14.29 -16.51 13.36
N SER A 596 -13.84 -15.27 13.36
CA SER A 596 -14.54 -14.15 13.97
C SER A 596 -14.68 -12.99 12.99
N SER A 597 -14.87 -13.31 11.70
CA SER A 597 -15.04 -12.31 10.65
C SER A 597 -16.42 -11.66 10.71
N GLY A 598 -16.57 -10.52 10.04
CA GLY A 598 -17.83 -9.81 9.95
C GLY A 598 -17.67 -8.39 9.40
N ILE A 599 -18.64 -7.54 9.69
CA ILE A 599 -18.68 -6.16 9.19
C ILE A 599 -18.89 -5.16 10.32
N ARG A 600 -18.29 -3.97 10.18
CA ARG A 600 -18.40 -2.84 11.11
C ARG A 600 -19.00 -1.65 10.39
N PHE A 601 -19.89 -0.92 11.07
CA PHE A 601 -20.30 0.40 10.64
C PHE A 601 -19.64 1.49 11.47
N TYR A 602 -19.06 2.48 10.79
CA TYR A 602 -18.57 3.72 11.40
C TYR A 602 -19.66 4.78 11.36
N LEU A 603 -19.97 5.36 12.51
CA LEU A 603 -21.03 6.34 12.65
C LEU A 603 -20.49 7.77 12.53
N GLY A 604 -21.12 8.55 11.67
CA GLY A 604 -20.89 9.99 11.60
C GLY A 604 -21.39 10.70 12.85
N ASN A 605 -20.76 11.82 13.20
CA ASN A 605 -21.18 12.67 14.33
C ASN A 605 -22.49 13.41 14.04
N GLU A 606 -22.78 13.68 12.77
CA GLU A 606 -23.95 14.40 12.30
C GLU A 606 -24.67 13.58 11.22
N LEU A 607 -25.98 13.82 11.05
CA LEU A 607 -26.73 13.27 9.93
C LEU A 607 -26.32 13.99 8.65
N ARG A 608 -26.04 13.20 7.60
CA ARG A 608 -25.82 13.72 6.25
C ARG A 608 -27.15 14.10 5.61
N GLN A 609 -27.09 14.82 4.50
CA GLN A 609 -28.26 15.39 3.83
C GLN A 609 -29.27 14.34 3.35
N HIS A 610 -28.78 13.18 2.91
CA HIS A 610 -29.62 12.12 2.35
C HIS A 610 -29.38 10.76 3.03
N ASP A 611 -30.44 9.95 3.09
CA ASP A 611 -30.30 8.54 3.42
C ASP A 611 -29.81 7.76 2.19
N LEU A 612 -28.90 6.83 2.42
CA LEU A 612 -28.39 5.89 1.42
C LEU A 612 -29.32 4.66 1.32
N GLY A 613 -29.63 4.26 0.10
CA GLY A 613 -30.33 3.02 -0.24
C GLY A 613 -29.46 2.11 -1.10
N TYR A 614 -29.89 0.86 -1.22
CA TYR A 614 -29.31 -0.14 -2.10
C TYR A 614 -30.38 -0.62 -3.08
N LEU A 615 -29.99 -0.80 -4.34
CA LEU A 615 -30.83 -1.23 -5.44
C LEU A 615 -30.21 -2.45 -6.12
N THR A 616 -30.95 -3.55 -6.20
CA THR A 616 -30.52 -4.76 -6.91
C THR A 616 -31.27 -4.95 -8.23
N LEU A 617 -30.52 -5.01 -9.33
CA LEU A 617 -31.03 -5.36 -10.65
C LEU A 617 -30.46 -6.72 -11.08
N GLY A 618 -31.16 -7.45 -11.95
CA GLY A 618 -30.65 -8.72 -12.48
C GLY A 618 -31.70 -9.80 -12.61
N THR A 619 -31.30 -11.05 -12.37
CA THR A 619 -32.16 -12.23 -12.44
C THR A 619 -32.18 -12.93 -11.10
N ASP A 620 -33.35 -13.45 -10.73
CA ASP A 620 -33.54 -14.30 -9.56
C ASP A 620 -32.58 -15.50 -9.60
N SER A 621 -31.87 -15.71 -8.51
CA SER A 621 -30.69 -16.59 -8.46
C SER A 621 -31.04 -18.06 -8.21
N ASN A 622 -32.20 -18.52 -8.69
CA ASN A 622 -32.65 -19.91 -8.60
C ASN A 622 -32.69 -20.57 -9.98
N ALA A 623 -32.99 -21.88 -10.02
CA ALA A 623 -33.04 -22.65 -11.25
C ALA A 623 -34.19 -22.25 -12.20
N VAL A 624 -35.20 -21.53 -11.71
CA VAL A 624 -36.31 -20.99 -12.53
C VAL A 624 -35.84 -19.77 -13.32
N GLY A 625 -34.99 -18.93 -12.71
CA GLY A 625 -34.36 -17.80 -13.37
C GLY A 625 -33.19 -18.20 -14.27
N ILE A 626 -32.30 -19.08 -13.77
CA ILE A 626 -30.98 -19.32 -14.38
C ILE A 626 -30.75 -20.83 -14.61
N ALA A 627 -30.54 -21.20 -15.88
CA ALA A 627 -30.20 -22.55 -16.32
C ALA A 627 -29.28 -22.45 -17.56
N ILE A 628 -27.97 -22.47 -17.33
CA ILE A 628 -26.93 -22.22 -18.34
C ILE A 628 -26.40 -23.57 -18.85
N PRO A 629 -26.47 -23.84 -20.17
CA PRO A 629 -26.00 -25.11 -20.71
C PRO A 629 -24.48 -25.26 -20.63
N PRO A 630 -23.94 -26.49 -20.56
CA PRO A 630 -22.51 -26.75 -20.70
C PRO A 630 -22.02 -26.49 -22.12
N GLY A 631 -20.73 -26.22 -22.28
CA GLY A 631 -20.10 -26.08 -23.61
C GLY A 631 -20.47 -24.79 -24.36
N ALA A 632 -21.05 -23.79 -23.69
CA ALA A 632 -21.35 -22.51 -24.30
C ALA A 632 -20.14 -21.57 -24.17
N ASN A 633 -19.54 -21.18 -25.29
CA ASN A 633 -18.49 -20.16 -25.29
C ASN A 633 -19.00 -18.79 -24.85
N ARG A 634 -20.28 -18.53 -25.11
CA ARG A 634 -20.97 -17.30 -24.76
C ARG A 634 -22.45 -17.60 -24.59
N PHE A 635 -22.94 -17.51 -23.37
CA PHE A 635 -24.36 -17.56 -23.04
C PHE A 635 -24.80 -16.23 -22.44
N ILE A 636 -25.87 -15.65 -22.96
CA ILE A 636 -26.36 -14.32 -22.58
C ILE A 636 -27.63 -14.48 -21.74
N LEU A 637 -27.63 -13.85 -20.58
CA LEU A 637 -28.81 -13.70 -19.73
C LEU A 637 -29.13 -12.23 -19.60
N ASP A 638 -30.26 -11.81 -20.16
CA ASP A 638 -30.77 -10.45 -20.04
C ASP A 638 -31.88 -10.38 -19.00
N SER A 639 -31.90 -9.30 -18.22
CA SER A 639 -33.03 -8.89 -17.41
C SER A 639 -33.43 -7.45 -17.72
N TYR A 640 -34.70 -7.14 -17.42
CA TYR A 640 -35.38 -5.93 -17.80
C TYR A 640 -36.20 -5.38 -16.64
N CYS A 641 -36.00 -4.10 -16.37
CA CYS A 641 -36.81 -3.31 -15.45
C CYS A 641 -37.65 -2.30 -16.24
N PRO A 642 -38.99 -2.43 -16.25
CA PRO A 642 -39.85 -1.53 -17.03
C PRO A 642 -40.02 -0.16 -16.37
N ALA A 643 -40.42 0.83 -17.18
CA ALA A 643 -40.80 2.16 -16.72
C ALA A 643 -41.89 2.14 -15.64
N SER A 644 -42.80 1.15 -15.68
CA SER A 644 -43.83 0.97 -14.65
C SER A 644 -43.24 0.80 -13.24
N ALA A 645 -42.09 0.14 -13.13
CA ALA A 645 -41.39 -0.08 -11.87
C ALA A 645 -40.64 1.18 -11.37
N THR A 646 -40.16 2.04 -12.27
CA THR A 646 -39.40 3.25 -11.93
C THR A 646 -40.27 4.50 -11.80
N ASN A 647 -41.51 4.50 -12.30
CA ASN A 647 -42.45 5.63 -12.22
C ASN A 647 -42.72 6.17 -10.81
N GLN A 648 -42.51 5.32 -9.81
CA GLN A 648 -42.62 5.65 -8.39
C GLN A 648 -41.38 6.35 -7.80
N PHE A 649 -40.32 6.54 -8.59
CA PHE A 649 -39.19 7.35 -8.16
C PHE A 649 -39.66 8.77 -7.84
N PRO A 650 -38.95 9.50 -6.94
CA PRO A 650 -39.22 10.90 -6.72
C PRO A 650 -39.16 11.69 -8.03
N LYS A 651 -39.95 12.77 -8.17
CA LYS A 651 -39.88 13.64 -9.35
C LYS A 651 -38.49 14.25 -9.59
N SER A 652 -37.73 14.45 -8.52
CA SER A 652 -36.33 14.89 -8.57
C SER A 652 -35.35 13.80 -9.03
N GLY A 653 -35.81 12.56 -9.13
CA GLY A 653 -35.00 11.37 -9.39
C GLY A 653 -34.21 10.89 -8.17
N ILE A 654 -33.40 9.86 -8.40
CA ILE A 654 -32.40 9.33 -7.48
C ILE A 654 -31.02 9.40 -8.14
N THR A 655 -29.97 9.44 -7.33
CA THR A 655 -28.58 9.48 -7.77
C THR A 655 -27.88 8.21 -7.33
N VAL A 656 -27.30 7.48 -8.29
CA VAL A 656 -26.52 6.26 -8.08
C VAL A 656 -25.04 6.59 -7.98
N THR A 657 -24.34 6.02 -7.01
CA THR A 657 -22.94 6.37 -6.69
C THR A 657 -21.95 5.23 -6.85
N THR A 658 -22.41 4.00 -6.68
CA THR A 658 -21.56 2.80 -6.81
C THR A 658 -22.29 1.70 -7.55
N ALA A 659 -21.51 0.75 -8.09
CA ALA A 659 -22.00 -0.46 -8.72
C ALA A 659 -21.23 -1.68 -8.20
N PHE A 660 -21.91 -2.77 -7.94
CA PHE A 660 -21.34 -4.05 -7.54
C PHE A 660 -21.94 -5.14 -8.44
N PRO A 661 -21.24 -5.50 -9.53
CA PRO A 661 -21.63 -6.65 -10.33
C PRO A 661 -21.29 -7.95 -9.59
N HIS A 662 -22.15 -8.96 -9.69
CA HIS A 662 -21.96 -10.24 -9.03
C HIS A 662 -22.48 -11.40 -9.89
N THR A 663 -21.59 -12.36 -10.14
CA THR A 663 -21.84 -13.68 -10.74
C THR A 663 -20.91 -14.68 -10.05
N HIS A 664 -21.02 -15.97 -10.37
CA HIS A 664 -20.08 -16.99 -9.90
C HIS A 664 -18.99 -17.27 -10.96
N LEU A 665 -18.43 -18.48 -10.96
CA LEU A 665 -17.20 -18.84 -11.68
C LEU A 665 -17.29 -18.71 -13.20
N GLN A 666 -18.48 -18.77 -13.79
CA GLN A 666 -18.71 -18.79 -15.24
C GLN A 666 -18.98 -17.40 -15.80
N GLY A 667 -19.28 -16.40 -14.97
CA GLY A 667 -19.55 -15.04 -15.43
C GLY A 667 -18.29 -14.35 -15.94
N THR A 668 -18.45 -13.66 -17.06
CA THR A 668 -17.37 -12.97 -17.80
C THR A 668 -17.66 -11.50 -18.02
N SER A 669 -18.93 -11.09 -17.96
CA SER A 669 -19.35 -9.70 -18.11
C SER A 669 -20.68 -9.46 -17.40
N VAL A 670 -20.80 -8.28 -16.77
CA VAL A 670 -22.04 -7.75 -16.19
C VAL A 670 -22.14 -6.26 -16.50
N TRP A 671 -23.24 -5.84 -17.09
CA TRP A 671 -23.50 -4.42 -17.36
C TRP A 671 -24.97 -4.07 -17.20
N THR A 672 -25.27 -2.78 -17.07
CA THR A 672 -26.65 -2.27 -17.06
C THR A 672 -26.76 -0.98 -17.83
N LYS A 673 -27.72 -0.93 -18.77
CA LYS A 673 -28.06 0.23 -19.59
C LYS A 673 -29.29 0.93 -19.03
N ILE A 674 -29.29 2.25 -19.19
CA ILE A 674 -30.44 3.12 -18.92
C ILE A 674 -31.12 3.40 -20.26
N ILE A 675 -32.41 3.13 -20.34
CA ILE A 675 -33.24 3.33 -21.53
C ILE A 675 -34.25 4.44 -21.21
N ARG A 676 -34.33 5.44 -22.10
CA ARG A 676 -35.33 6.53 -22.06
C ARG A 676 -35.92 6.70 -23.44
N ASP A 677 -37.24 6.74 -23.55
CA ASP A 677 -37.94 6.89 -24.83
C ASP A 677 -37.47 5.88 -25.91
N LYS A 678 -37.28 4.62 -25.52
CA LYS A 678 -36.76 3.52 -26.37
C LYS A 678 -35.36 3.77 -26.95
N LYS A 679 -34.55 4.57 -26.27
CA LYS A 679 -33.14 4.82 -26.61
C LYS A 679 -32.29 4.53 -25.39
N ALA A 680 -31.24 3.73 -25.54
CA ALA A 680 -30.22 3.62 -24.52
C ALA A 680 -29.48 4.97 -24.44
N VAL A 681 -29.50 5.60 -23.26
CA VAL A 681 -28.94 6.95 -23.05
C VAL A 681 -27.58 6.92 -22.36
N ASP A 682 -27.31 5.90 -21.54
CA ASP A 682 -26.03 5.69 -20.88
C ASP A 682 -25.95 4.27 -20.30
N TYR A 683 -24.78 3.89 -19.78
CA TYR A 683 -24.62 2.77 -18.86
C TYR A 683 -24.72 3.25 -17.41
N LEU A 684 -25.45 2.51 -16.59
CA LEU A 684 -25.34 2.66 -15.14
C LEU A 684 -23.99 2.15 -14.64
N PHE A 685 -23.55 1.01 -15.21
CA PHE A 685 -22.20 0.49 -15.13
C PHE A 685 -21.96 -0.46 -16.30
N ASN A 686 -20.78 -0.39 -16.90
CA ASN A 686 -20.39 -1.23 -18.04
C ASN A 686 -19.20 -2.11 -17.66
N GLY A 687 -19.44 -3.33 -17.17
CA GLY A 687 -18.39 -4.31 -16.86
C GLY A 687 -18.24 -5.35 -17.97
N GLU A 688 -17.55 -5.01 -19.05
CA GLU A 688 -17.29 -5.96 -20.16
C GLU A 688 -16.30 -7.07 -19.80
N SER A 689 -15.49 -6.84 -18.76
CA SER A 689 -14.52 -7.79 -18.22
C SER A 689 -14.75 -7.90 -16.71
N TYR A 690 -15.33 -9.03 -16.31
CA TYR A 690 -15.65 -9.39 -14.94
C TYR A 690 -14.84 -10.63 -14.52
N ASP A 691 -14.30 -10.63 -13.30
CA ASP A 691 -13.61 -11.78 -12.70
C ASP A 691 -14.22 -12.09 -11.34
N PHE A 692 -14.61 -13.35 -11.15
CA PHE A 692 -15.19 -13.86 -9.90
C PHE A 692 -14.30 -13.62 -8.68
N ASN A 693 -12.98 -13.62 -8.83
CA ASN A 693 -12.03 -13.43 -7.73
C ASN A 693 -11.80 -11.95 -7.41
N TYR A 694 -12.51 -11.04 -8.09
CA TYR A 694 -12.36 -9.59 -7.90
C TYR A 694 -13.73 -8.89 -7.87
N GLN A 695 -14.43 -9.05 -6.75
CA GLN A 695 -15.77 -8.53 -6.49
C GLN A 695 -15.73 -7.37 -5.50
N PHE A 696 -15.67 -6.15 -6.02
CA PHE A 696 -15.56 -4.94 -5.22
C PHE A 696 -16.63 -3.93 -5.60
N GLU A 697 -16.90 -3.02 -4.68
CA GLU A 697 -17.80 -1.91 -4.90
C GLU A 697 -17.13 -0.86 -5.79
N ASN A 698 -17.58 -0.78 -7.05
CA ASN A 698 -17.06 0.16 -8.03
C ASN A 698 -17.62 1.55 -7.75
N ARG A 699 -16.75 2.50 -7.38
CA ARG A 699 -17.15 3.92 -7.32
C ARG A 699 -17.35 4.45 -8.73
N LEU A 700 -18.55 4.95 -9.02
CA LEU A 700 -18.84 5.53 -10.33
C LEU A 700 -18.05 6.83 -10.49
N PRO A 701 -17.31 7.05 -11.60
CA PRO A 701 -16.54 8.27 -11.82
C PRO A 701 -17.39 9.54 -11.75
N LYS A 702 -18.65 9.43 -12.17
CA LYS A 702 -19.68 10.44 -12.04
C LYS A 702 -20.93 9.78 -11.49
N PRO A 703 -21.54 10.31 -10.41
CA PRO A 703 -22.84 9.84 -9.96
C PRO A 703 -23.87 9.95 -11.08
N VAL A 704 -24.72 8.93 -11.23
CA VAL A 704 -25.67 8.81 -12.34
C VAL A 704 -27.07 9.13 -11.87
N GLN A 705 -27.75 10.07 -12.55
CA GLN A 705 -29.11 10.46 -12.21
C GLN A 705 -30.13 9.59 -12.94
N LEU A 706 -31.05 9.01 -12.17
CA LEU A 706 -32.17 8.20 -12.66
C LEU A 706 -33.48 8.92 -12.37
N TYR A 707 -34.42 8.86 -13.31
CA TYR A 707 -35.69 9.57 -13.25
C TYR A 707 -36.89 8.61 -13.33
N PRO A 708 -38.08 9.05 -12.87
CA PRO A 708 -39.31 8.29 -13.07
C PRO A 708 -39.56 8.01 -14.55
N GLY A 709 -39.85 6.76 -14.89
CA GLY A 709 -40.09 6.32 -16.26
C GLY A 709 -38.85 5.82 -17.00
N ASP A 710 -37.67 5.87 -16.38
CA ASP A 710 -36.47 5.22 -16.91
C ASP A 710 -36.66 3.69 -16.94
N GLU A 711 -36.13 3.04 -17.95
CA GLU A 711 -36.10 1.59 -18.10
C GLU A 711 -34.66 1.08 -17.91
N PHE A 712 -34.49 -0.14 -17.40
CA PHE A 712 -33.15 -0.74 -17.24
C PHE A 712 -33.04 -2.07 -17.99
N ALA A 713 -31.94 -2.25 -18.70
CA ALA A 713 -31.55 -3.54 -19.27
C ALA A 713 -30.24 -3.99 -18.64
N THR A 714 -30.27 -5.09 -17.90
CA THR A 714 -29.09 -5.69 -17.26
C THR A 714 -28.72 -6.96 -18.03
N ARG A 715 -27.43 -7.16 -18.31
CA ARG A 715 -26.92 -8.36 -18.98
C ARG A 715 -25.82 -9.01 -18.18
N CYS A 716 -25.91 -10.32 -18.04
CA CYS A 716 -24.82 -11.19 -17.62
C CYS A 716 -24.39 -12.10 -18.77
N ILE A 717 -23.09 -12.33 -18.92
CA ILE A 717 -22.52 -13.19 -19.96
C ILE A 717 -21.68 -14.27 -19.33
N TYR A 718 -21.92 -15.52 -19.73
CA TYR A 718 -21.26 -16.70 -19.16
C TYR A 718 -20.44 -17.46 -20.20
N ASN A 719 -19.36 -18.08 -19.74
CA ASN A 719 -18.58 -19.07 -20.48
C ASN A 719 -18.56 -20.39 -19.70
N THR A 720 -19.11 -21.44 -20.29
CA THR A 720 -19.22 -22.79 -19.71
C THR A 720 -18.50 -23.84 -20.54
N MET A 721 -17.49 -23.45 -21.33
CA MET A 721 -16.70 -24.38 -22.15
C MET A 721 -15.95 -25.43 -21.32
N ASN A 722 -15.73 -25.14 -20.04
CA ASN A 722 -15.07 -26.03 -19.08
C ASN A 722 -16.06 -26.86 -18.23
N LYS A 723 -17.36 -26.83 -18.55
CA LYS A 723 -18.41 -27.59 -17.87
C LYS A 723 -18.94 -28.69 -18.77
N ASP A 724 -19.18 -29.85 -18.17
CA ASP A 724 -19.82 -31.01 -18.82
C ASP A 724 -21.32 -31.12 -18.47
N GLU A 725 -21.77 -30.42 -17.43
CA GLU A 725 -23.14 -30.43 -16.92
C GLU A 725 -23.76 -29.01 -16.91
N ILE A 726 -25.09 -28.95 -16.90
CA ILE A 726 -25.82 -27.68 -16.80
C ILE A 726 -25.48 -26.96 -15.48
N THR A 727 -25.29 -25.65 -15.57
CA THR A 727 -25.08 -24.79 -14.40
C THR A 727 -26.39 -24.08 -14.06
N LEU A 728 -26.92 -24.34 -12.87
CA LEU A 728 -28.21 -23.78 -12.42
C LEU A 728 -27.99 -22.53 -11.57
N GLY A 729 -29.02 -21.70 -11.45
CA GLY A 729 -29.06 -20.63 -10.45
C GLY A 729 -29.05 -21.19 -9.04
N GLY A 730 -28.19 -20.65 -8.19
CA GLY A 730 -28.14 -21.00 -6.78
C GLY A 730 -27.03 -20.28 -6.03
N GLU A 731 -26.99 -20.52 -4.72
CA GLU A 731 -26.03 -19.89 -3.83
C GLU A 731 -24.63 -20.49 -3.97
N ARG A 732 -24.45 -21.75 -4.36
CA ARG A 732 -23.12 -22.39 -4.32
C ARG A 732 -22.18 -21.80 -5.35
N THR A 733 -20.88 -21.80 -5.08
CA THR A 733 -19.82 -21.36 -6.02
C THR A 733 -19.88 -22.07 -7.38
N LYS A 734 -20.44 -23.29 -7.43
CA LYS A 734 -20.60 -24.09 -8.66
C LYS A 734 -21.93 -23.83 -9.38
N ASP A 735 -22.89 -23.21 -8.71
CA ASP A 735 -24.12 -22.65 -9.29
C ASP A 735 -23.81 -21.26 -9.87
N GLU A 736 -24.79 -20.53 -10.38
CA GLU A 736 -24.61 -19.18 -10.93
C GLU A 736 -25.58 -18.13 -10.39
N MET A 737 -25.17 -16.87 -10.51
CA MET A 737 -25.97 -15.69 -10.20
C MET A 737 -25.87 -14.63 -11.30
N CYS A 738 -26.85 -13.74 -11.37
CA CYS A 738 -26.82 -12.55 -12.21
C CYS A 738 -27.36 -11.35 -11.42
N LEU A 739 -26.50 -10.71 -10.63
CA LEU A 739 -26.88 -9.59 -9.79
C LEU A 739 -26.03 -8.37 -10.11
N HIS A 740 -26.66 -7.21 -10.08
CA HIS A 740 -26.01 -5.92 -10.23
C HIS A 740 -26.58 -4.96 -9.20
N MET A 741 -25.79 -4.70 -8.16
CA MET A 741 -26.23 -3.94 -6.99
C MET A 741 -25.67 -2.53 -7.04
N PHE A 742 -26.43 -1.56 -6.56
CA PHE A 742 -26.07 -0.15 -6.65
C PHE A 742 -26.40 0.57 -5.36
N THR A 743 -25.49 1.42 -4.86
CA THR A 743 -25.84 2.40 -3.83
C THR A 743 -26.44 3.65 -4.46
N TYR A 744 -27.48 4.20 -3.82
CA TYR A 744 -28.14 5.40 -4.32
C TYR A 744 -28.67 6.29 -3.18
N TYR A 745 -28.97 7.54 -3.51
CA TYR A 745 -29.70 8.47 -2.64
C TYR A 745 -30.65 9.37 -3.45
N PRO A 746 -31.70 9.96 -2.85
CA PRO A 746 -32.21 9.63 -1.52
C PRO A 746 -32.84 8.23 -1.51
N ARG A 747 -32.69 7.52 -0.39
CA ARG A 747 -33.27 6.20 -0.16
C ARG A 747 -34.79 6.21 -0.40
N MET A 748 -35.30 5.16 -1.03
CA MET A 748 -36.73 4.90 -1.15
C MET A 748 -37.17 3.76 -0.23
N ASN A 749 -38.34 3.88 0.39
CA ASN A 749 -38.82 2.89 1.37
C ASN A 749 -39.43 1.62 0.72
N HIS A 750 -39.85 1.69 -0.53
CA HIS A 750 -40.62 0.64 -1.19
C HIS A 750 -39.93 0.03 -2.42
N PHE A 751 -38.78 0.59 -2.84
CA PHE A 751 -38.02 0.13 -4.01
C PHE A 751 -36.58 -0.17 -3.65
N TYR A 752 -36.22 -1.45 -3.70
CA TYR A 752 -34.86 -1.92 -3.46
C TYR A 752 -34.38 -2.88 -4.54
N GLY A 753 -35.22 -3.22 -5.52
CA GLY A 753 -34.82 -4.14 -6.55
C GLY A 753 -35.82 -4.25 -7.68
N CYS A 754 -35.30 -4.68 -8.82
CA CYS A 754 -36.05 -4.96 -10.04
C CYS A 754 -35.35 -6.13 -10.73
N MET A 755 -35.78 -7.34 -10.38
CA MET A 755 -35.20 -8.60 -10.85
C MET A 755 -36.21 -9.36 -11.70
N ASN A 756 -35.75 -10.31 -12.51
CA ASN A 756 -36.65 -11.16 -13.30
C ASN A 756 -36.48 -12.64 -12.98
N THR A 757 -37.52 -13.42 -13.24
CA THR A 757 -37.45 -14.88 -13.36
C THR A 757 -38.27 -15.33 -14.57
N ASN A 758 -38.02 -16.51 -15.13
CA ASN A 758 -38.84 -17.02 -16.24
C ASN A 758 -40.25 -17.40 -15.74
N SER A 759 -41.28 -17.09 -16.52
CA SER A 759 -42.67 -17.40 -16.12
C SER A 759 -43.00 -18.88 -16.27
N GLU A 760 -44.04 -19.35 -15.59
CA GLU A 760 -44.62 -20.68 -15.78
C GLU A 760 -44.95 -20.96 -17.26
N LYS A 761 -45.44 -19.95 -17.98
CA LYS A 761 -45.75 -20.04 -19.40
C LYS A 761 -44.50 -20.30 -20.24
N ALA A 762 -43.37 -19.69 -19.89
CA ALA A 762 -42.09 -19.95 -20.55
C ALA A 762 -41.69 -21.43 -20.39
N TRP A 763 -41.72 -21.93 -19.15
CA TRP A 763 -41.35 -23.32 -18.84
C TRP A 763 -42.32 -24.34 -19.44
N LYS A 764 -43.61 -24.00 -19.53
CA LYS A 764 -44.62 -24.83 -20.21
C LYS A 764 -44.35 -24.92 -21.71
N GLN A 765 -43.90 -23.84 -22.35
CA GLN A 765 -43.61 -23.82 -23.79
C GLN A 765 -42.39 -24.68 -24.16
N ILE A 766 -41.31 -24.60 -23.37
CA ILE A 766 -40.05 -25.29 -23.71
C ILE A 766 -39.95 -26.71 -23.15
N MET A 767 -40.53 -26.97 -21.97
CA MET A 767 -40.37 -28.24 -21.24
C MET A 767 -41.71 -28.87 -20.79
N ASN A 768 -42.85 -28.26 -21.10
CA ASN A 768 -44.18 -28.70 -20.64
C ASN A 768 -44.30 -28.82 -19.10
N VAL A 769 -43.61 -27.94 -18.37
CA VAL A 769 -43.69 -27.80 -16.91
C VAL A 769 -44.66 -26.66 -16.58
N THR A 770 -45.68 -26.91 -15.75
CA THR A 770 -46.70 -25.91 -15.41
C THR A 770 -46.37 -25.10 -14.16
N ASP A 771 -45.76 -25.70 -13.15
CA ASP A 771 -45.31 -25.00 -11.93
C ASP A 771 -43.92 -25.55 -11.53
N PRO A 772 -42.83 -24.83 -11.84
CA PRO A 772 -41.48 -25.22 -11.45
C PRO A 772 -41.23 -25.20 -9.94
N LEU A 773 -42.03 -24.46 -9.16
CA LEU A 773 -41.85 -24.27 -7.72
C LEU A 773 -42.63 -25.31 -6.90
N GLU A 774 -43.71 -25.88 -7.45
CA GLU A 774 -44.50 -26.94 -6.79
C GLU A 774 -43.62 -28.15 -6.40
N ASP A 775 -42.76 -28.61 -7.31
CA ASP A 775 -41.76 -29.65 -7.05
C ASP A 775 -40.39 -29.21 -7.60
N TYR A 776 -39.79 -28.26 -6.89
CA TYR A 776 -38.53 -27.63 -7.28
C TYR A 776 -37.38 -28.62 -7.47
N MET A 777 -37.30 -29.67 -6.64
CA MET A 777 -36.25 -30.70 -6.78
C MET A 777 -36.41 -31.50 -8.07
N LYS A 778 -37.65 -31.90 -8.40
CA LYS A 778 -37.94 -32.58 -9.66
C LYS A 778 -37.66 -31.68 -10.86
N PHE A 779 -37.99 -30.39 -10.77
CA PHE A 779 -37.69 -29.42 -11.82
C PHE A 779 -36.17 -29.29 -12.05
N GLN A 780 -35.39 -29.15 -10.98
CA GLN A 780 -33.92 -29.14 -11.08
C GLN A 780 -33.38 -30.43 -11.69
N GLN A 781 -33.96 -31.59 -11.37
CA GLN A 781 -33.56 -32.86 -11.96
C GLN A 781 -33.88 -32.92 -13.46
N LEU A 782 -35.07 -32.46 -13.87
CA LEU A 782 -35.45 -32.39 -15.29
C LEU A 782 -34.46 -31.55 -16.11
N LEU A 783 -34.00 -30.43 -15.56
CA LEU A 783 -32.97 -29.59 -16.20
C LEU A 783 -31.63 -30.33 -16.33
N LYS A 784 -31.22 -31.07 -15.30
CA LYS A 784 -29.97 -31.86 -15.30
C LYS A 784 -30.00 -33.03 -16.28
N ASP A 785 -31.18 -33.58 -16.56
CA ASP A 785 -31.35 -34.71 -17.46
C ASP A 785 -31.29 -34.31 -18.96
N LEU A 786 -31.33 -33.00 -19.26
CA LEU A 786 -31.24 -32.47 -20.63
C LEU A 786 -29.92 -32.86 -21.31
N LYS A 787 -29.99 -33.09 -22.63
CA LYS A 787 -28.83 -33.39 -23.47
C LYS A 787 -28.47 -32.21 -24.36
N TRP A 788 -27.18 -31.92 -24.44
CA TRP A 788 -26.67 -30.70 -25.05
C TRP A 788 -25.91 -31.01 -26.35
N THR A 789 -26.31 -30.33 -27.42
CA THR A 789 -25.60 -30.25 -28.70
C THR A 789 -25.42 -28.77 -29.04
N PRO A 790 -24.49 -28.38 -29.93
CA PRO A 790 -24.36 -26.98 -30.35
C PRO A 790 -25.69 -26.38 -30.86
N GLU A 791 -26.53 -27.19 -31.50
CA GLU A 791 -27.85 -26.79 -31.98
C GLU A 791 -28.85 -26.57 -30.83
N SER A 792 -28.85 -27.45 -29.80
CA SER A 792 -29.76 -27.28 -28.66
C SER A 792 -29.33 -26.12 -27.76
N ILE A 793 -28.03 -25.84 -27.65
CA ILE A 793 -27.51 -24.65 -26.95
C ILE A 793 -28.02 -23.37 -27.61
N ASN A 794 -27.96 -23.27 -28.95
CA ASN A 794 -28.49 -22.12 -29.68
C ASN A 794 -30.00 -21.94 -29.50
N LYS A 795 -30.77 -23.05 -29.54
CA LYS A 795 -32.22 -23.01 -29.24
C LYS A 795 -32.51 -22.58 -27.81
N TRP A 796 -31.66 -22.97 -26.87
CA TRP A 796 -31.79 -22.58 -25.47
C TRP A 796 -31.49 -21.09 -25.25
N GLN A 797 -30.49 -20.55 -25.96
CA GLN A 797 -30.24 -19.11 -26.01
C GLN A 797 -31.46 -18.37 -26.58
N GLU A 798 -32.02 -18.84 -27.71
CA GLU A 798 -33.21 -18.25 -28.32
C GLU A 798 -34.42 -18.29 -27.37
N PHE A 799 -34.57 -19.36 -26.58
CA PHE A 799 -35.57 -19.43 -25.52
C PHE A 799 -35.37 -18.29 -24.51
N TYR A 800 -34.18 -18.12 -23.94
CA TYR A 800 -33.91 -17.06 -22.96
C TYR A 800 -34.10 -15.65 -23.53
N ASP A 801 -33.76 -15.43 -24.80
CA ASP A 801 -33.94 -14.16 -25.48
C ASP A 801 -35.42 -13.78 -25.64
N ASN A 802 -36.32 -14.78 -25.76
CA ASN A 802 -37.74 -14.57 -26.09
C ASN A 802 -38.72 -14.99 -24.98
N ALA A 803 -38.25 -15.63 -23.91
CA ALA A 803 -39.10 -16.16 -22.86
C ALA A 803 -39.88 -15.04 -22.15
N PRO A 804 -41.19 -15.23 -21.89
CA PRO A 804 -41.93 -14.37 -20.98
C PRO A 804 -41.38 -14.50 -19.56
N ARG A 805 -41.32 -13.37 -18.85
CA ARG A 805 -40.68 -13.27 -17.53
C ARG A 805 -41.64 -12.69 -16.52
N LEU A 806 -41.37 -12.94 -15.25
CA LEU A 806 -42.04 -12.30 -14.13
C LEU A 806 -41.10 -11.28 -13.50
N LEU A 807 -41.64 -10.10 -13.20
CA LEU A 807 -40.93 -9.09 -12.45
C LEU A 807 -40.97 -9.40 -10.94
N ILE A 808 -39.83 -9.29 -10.27
CA ILE A 808 -39.65 -9.50 -8.82
C ILE A 808 -39.06 -8.23 -8.19
N GLY A 809 -39.72 -7.69 -7.15
CA GLY A 809 -39.20 -6.59 -6.32
C GLY A 809 -40.22 -6.09 -5.27
N GLY A 810 -39.77 -5.28 -4.28
CA GLY A 810 -40.62 -4.49 -3.38
C GLY A 810 -41.02 -5.13 -2.03
N ARG A 811 -41.09 -4.32 -0.95
CA ARG A 811 -40.94 -4.70 0.50
C ARG A 811 -42.02 -5.56 1.15
N ALA A 812 -42.90 -6.13 0.36
CA ALA A 812 -43.99 -6.98 0.82
C ALA A 812 -44.66 -7.72 -0.35
N GLY A 813 -43.96 -7.94 -1.47
CA GLY A 813 -44.61 -8.41 -2.70
C GLY A 813 -45.58 -7.37 -3.32
N ASN A 814 -45.32 -6.08 -3.08
CA ASN A 814 -46.16 -4.97 -3.56
C ASN A 814 -45.89 -4.55 -5.02
N TYR A 815 -45.01 -5.21 -5.77
CA TYR A 815 -45.11 -5.23 -7.23
C TYR A 815 -45.86 -6.48 -7.65
N THR A 816 -46.90 -6.27 -8.45
CA THR A 816 -47.60 -7.32 -9.19
C THR A 816 -46.60 -8.24 -9.87
N LEU A 817 -46.87 -9.55 -9.81
CA LEU A 817 -46.36 -10.53 -10.78
C LEU A 817 -46.84 -10.09 -12.17
N GLU A 818 -46.15 -9.12 -12.75
CA GLU A 818 -46.42 -8.60 -14.08
C GLU A 818 -45.64 -9.47 -15.07
N GLU A 819 -46.36 -10.10 -15.99
CA GLU A 819 -45.74 -10.87 -17.06
C GLU A 819 -45.12 -9.90 -18.07
N LEU A 820 -43.79 -9.82 -18.06
CA LEU A 820 -43.02 -9.03 -18.99
C LEU A 820 -42.87 -9.79 -20.31
N PRO A 821 -43.07 -9.12 -21.46
CA PRO A 821 -42.70 -9.69 -22.75
C PRO A 821 -41.16 -9.83 -22.84
N LYS A 822 -40.68 -10.37 -23.97
CA LYS A 822 -39.25 -10.32 -24.31
C LYS A 822 -38.69 -8.90 -24.16
N LEU A 823 -37.37 -8.79 -23.91
CA LEU A 823 -36.67 -7.50 -23.79
C LEU A 823 -37.11 -6.58 -24.95
N PRO A 824 -37.63 -5.36 -24.67
CA PRO A 824 -38.15 -4.50 -25.72
C PRO A 824 -37.04 -4.08 -26.68
N GLU A 825 -37.39 -3.87 -27.95
CA GLU A 825 -36.46 -3.28 -28.91
C GLU A 825 -36.22 -1.79 -28.56
N TYR A 826 -34.96 -1.42 -28.42
CA TYR A 826 -34.51 -0.06 -28.20
C TYR A 826 -33.34 0.27 -29.13
N ILE A 827 -33.18 1.56 -29.45
CA ILE A 827 -32.01 2.05 -30.17
C ILE A 827 -30.84 2.00 -29.20
N ASP A 828 -29.85 1.16 -29.50
CA ASP A 828 -28.68 1.01 -28.65
C ASP A 828 -27.79 2.26 -28.69
N LEU A 829 -26.92 2.40 -27.68
CA LEU A 829 -25.87 3.39 -27.66
C LEU A 829 -25.03 3.24 -28.93
N LYS A 830 -24.73 4.37 -29.59
CA LYS A 830 -23.66 4.37 -30.59
C LYS A 830 -22.39 3.91 -29.89
N SER A 831 -21.62 3.00 -30.52
CA SER A 831 -20.32 2.65 -29.95
C SER A 831 -19.55 3.94 -29.69
N GLU A 832 -18.86 4.03 -28.55
CA GLU A 832 -18.00 5.18 -28.28
C GLU A 832 -17.11 5.40 -29.50
N ILE A 833 -17.07 6.65 -29.98
CA ILE A 833 -16.23 7.01 -31.13
C ILE A 833 -14.81 6.98 -30.60
N CYS A 834 -14.12 5.88 -30.87
CA CYS A 834 -12.70 5.76 -30.62
C CYS A 834 -11.94 6.92 -31.30
N LYS A 835 -10.88 7.43 -30.66
CA LYS A 835 -10.10 8.56 -31.21
C LYS A 835 -8.92 8.02 -32.00
N LYS A 836 -8.93 8.20 -33.33
CA LYS A 836 -7.74 7.91 -34.15
C LYS A 836 -6.62 8.89 -33.82
N VAL A 837 -5.46 8.36 -33.43
CA VAL A 837 -4.20 9.11 -33.44
C VAL A 837 -3.81 9.33 -34.89
N ILE A 838 -3.86 10.57 -35.37
CA ILE A 838 -3.21 10.93 -36.64
C ILE A 838 -1.72 11.02 -36.33
N SER A 839 -0.94 10.03 -36.79
CA SER A 839 0.53 10.08 -36.69
C SER A 839 1.03 11.32 -37.43
N SER A 840 1.41 12.37 -36.71
CA SER A 840 2.28 13.41 -37.27
C SER A 840 3.71 12.89 -37.17
N LYS A 841 4.26 12.41 -38.28
CA LYS A 841 5.71 12.18 -38.41
C LYS A 841 6.45 13.46 -37.98
N GLY A 842 7.31 13.31 -36.98
CA GLY A 842 8.48 14.15 -36.72
C GLY A 842 8.26 15.66 -36.71
N ILE A 843 8.00 16.23 -35.52
CA ILE A 843 8.53 17.56 -35.22
C ILE A 843 9.67 17.34 -34.23
N HIS A 844 10.88 17.48 -34.75
CA HIS A 844 12.11 17.54 -33.97
C HIS A 844 11.91 18.43 -32.73
N GLN A 845 12.31 17.91 -31.57
CA GLN A 845 12.60 18.73 -30.39
C GLN A 845 13.64 19.78 -30.80
N THR A 846 13.19 21.00 -31.06
CA THR A 846 14.06 22.16 -30.99
C THR A 846 14.29 22.49 -29.52
N SER A 847 15.56 22.45 -29.17
CA SER A 847 16.19 22.78 -27.90
C SER A 847 15.45 23.86 -27.10
N PHE A 848 14.80 23.48 -26.00
CA PHE A 848 14.38 24.40 -24.95
C PHE A 848 15.60 24.78 -24.09
N VAL A 849 16.55 25.50 -24.71
CA VAL A 849 17.60 26.24 -24.01
C VAL A 849 17.49 27.68 -24.47
N SER A 850 16.51 28.42 -23.95
CA SER A 850 16.47 29.90 -24.07
C SER A 850 15.49 30.62 -23.14
N LEU A 851 14.64 29.96 -22.35
CA LEU A 851 13.72 30.67 -21.45
C LEU A 851 14.30 31.00 -20.06
N THR A 852 15.32 30.27 -19.60
CA THR A 852 15.93 30.50 -18.28
C THR A 852 16.88 31.71 -18.27
N ILE A 853 17.46 32.07 -19.41
CA ILE A 853 18.37 33.22 -19.55
C ILE A 853 17.58 34.54 -19.64
N ILE A 854 16.37 34.51 -20.20
CA ILE A 854 15.51 35.70 -20.33
C ILE A 854 14.86 36.04 -18.97
N LEU A 855 14.46 35.06 -18.16
CA LEU A 855 13.97 35.32 -16.80
C LEU A 855 15.08 35.76 -15.83
N PHE A 856 16.32 35.31 -16.01
CA PHE A 856 17.44 35.77 -15.19
C PHE A 856 17.84 37.23 -15.48
N LEU A 857 17.71 37.68 -16.74
CA LEU A 857 17.96 39.07 -17.14
C LEU A 857 16.84 40.05 -16.77
N ILE A 858 15.58 39.59 -16.67
CA ILE A 858 14.46 40.42 -16.21
C ILE A 858 14.46 40.60 -14.68
N THR A 859 15.07 39.67 -13.94
CA THR A 859 15.15 39.76 -12.46
C THR A 859 16.32 40.67 -12.00
N LEU A 860 17.31 40.92 -12.85
CA LEU A 860 18.48 41.77 -12.54
C LEU A 860 18.29 43.27 -12.86
N THR A 861 17.20 43.68 -13.53
CA THR A 861 16.93 45.09 -13.88
C THR A 861 15.90 45.78 -12.99
N LYS A 862 15.39 45.13 -11.94
CA LYS A 862 14.43 45.74 -10.99
C LYS A 862 15.04 46.36 -9.72
N ASN A 863 16.37 46.44 -9.60
CA ASN A 863 17.04 47.11 -8.47
C ASN A 863 17.98 48.26 -8.88
N PHE A 864 17.85 48.80 -10.09
CA PHE A 864 18.47 50.07 -10.48
C PHE A 864 17.53 50.83 -11.41
N PHE A 865 16.49 51.46 -10.84
CA PHE A 865 15.94 52.77 -11.16
C PHE A 865 14.89 53.16 -10.11
#